data_AF-A0A1K1M9F9-F1
#
_entry.id   AF-A0A1K1M9F9-F1
#
_cell.length_a   1.000
_cell.length_b   1.000
_cell.length_c   1.000
_cell.angle_alpha   90.00
_cell.angle_beta   90.00
_cell.angle_gamma   90.00
#
_symmetry.space_group_name_H-M   'P 1'
#
loop_
_entity.id
_entity.type
_entity.pdbx_description
1 polymer ?
#
loop_
_entity_poly.entity_id
_entity_poly.type
_entity_poly.pdbx_seq_one_letter_code
_entity_poly.pdbx_strand_id
1 'polypeptide(L)'
;MKKLLYLLLLIPIAITANDKKTPSAIKEVTVYLNGAQITRTSNFVLNEGTTELKFTGLSPKIDENSIQISGLKSVSILSMDYGINYLDKFMLMPEATAMIESTKKLTEEIELLKNRISGLQEEELLISKNRQVSSTSESLDLEKLKQISTYYRKRITEIRDEIFTINKEIATKNTAIRDLNLQVKELTSGPAVAQGELVITFDTTITINLDLVLSYIVSDAGWVPTYDIKSENTSSNLQLKYKANVYQNTGNEWKNVKINLSTGNPVKQTTSPVIDTKYLNFVSGYNYQSKAIKKNKYYYNPSVKKVTGVVTDASGQPLPGCNVLIKGTNIGTQTDFDGNYTIVIQRGQELVFSYIGMQTAETPIYASIINTKLDEDNEALEEVVVVGYGTELQGKVAGVRVRGASSISEPKLPLYIVDGIPIPDFTEGDIDTNDIQSLEVLNSYKATAVYGSRASNGVIVITTKKSTTEDDVTNTTFAIKKPYSIKSDGDLIAIEINTFKLETTYQYLAIPIINENVFLTASFKNWEQYNLLPGEANIYFKGGFAGKTVIDPYKTTKEMVVSLGIDSGITVTRKQDRNFKSKSFLGNNRVLNRAYDIEIKNNKNTAVTIKLMDRIPLSENKEIKVSEIETYNANYNDTKGLLTWEVNLNSKETQKERFSYQVKFPKNKHISL
;
A
#
# COMPACT_ATOMS: atom_id res chain seq x y z
N MET A 1 48.24 -76.88 -9.35
CA MET A 1 48.14 -75.76 -10.30
C MET A 1 47.02 -76.04 -11.30
N LYS A 2 46.27 -75.00 -11.74
CA LYS A 2 45.03 -74.97 -12.57
C LYS A 2 43.74 -74.90 -11.74
N LYS A 3 43.30 -73.69 -11.33
CA LYS A 3 42.51 -72.64 -12.04
C LYS A 3 41.01 -73.00 -12.11
N LEU A 4 40.28 -72.53 -11.09
CA LEU A 4 38.83 -72.35 -11.08
C LEU A 4 38.55 -70.95 -11.62
N LEU A 5 37.74 -70.83 -12.68
CA LEU A 5 37.35 -69.56 -13.30
C LEU A 5 35.81 -69.45 -13.24
N TYR A 6 35.29 -68.79 -12.21
CA TYR A 6 33.93 -68.25 -12.22
C TYR A 6 34.04 -66.73 -12.31
N LEU A 7 33.83 -66.22 -13.52
CA LEU A 7 33.77 -64.80 -13.83
C LEU A 7 32.38 -64.29 -13.41
N LEU A 8 32.31 -63.65 -12.25
CA LEU A 8 31.10 -62.94 -11.80
C LEU A 8 31.10 -61.57 -12.46
N LEU A 9 30.30 -61.43 -13.50
CA LEU A 9 30.14 -60.20 -14.28
C LEU A 9 29.23 -59.25 -13.49
N LEU A 10 29.85 -58.43 -12.62
CA LEU A 10 29.22 -57.26 -12.02
C LEU A 10 28.98 -56.23 -13.14
N ILE A 11 27.79 -56.26 -13.73
CA ILE A 11 27.30 -55.19 -14.59
C ILE A 11 26.99 -54.01 -13.66
N PRO A 12 27.68 -52.86 -13.78
CA PRO A 12 27.22 -51.66 -13.10
C PRO A 12 25.90 -51.25 -13.76
N ILE A 13 24.81 -51.33 -13.00
CA ILE A 13 23.56 -50.66 -13.36
C ILE A 13 23.88 -49.17 -13.36
N ALA A 14 24.13 -48.63 -14.54
CA ALA A 14 24.18 -47.19 -14.74
C ALA A 14 22.78 -46.66 -14.43
N ILE A 15 22.62 -46.08 -13.24
CA ILE A 15 21.50 -45.19 -12.94
C ILE A 15 21.68 -44.00 -13.88
N THR A 16 20.98 -44.03 -15.01
CA THR A 16 20.87 -42.85 -15.85
C THR A 16 20.06 -41.84 -15.06
N ALA A 17 20.74 -40.87 -14.44
CA ALA A 17 20.11 -39.66 -13.94
C ALA A 17 19.51 -38.94 -15.16
N ASN A 18 18.26 -39.29 -15.47
CA ASN A 18 17.52 -38.67 -16.53
C ASN A 18 17.17 -37.27 -16.02
N ASP A 19 17.74 -36.21 -16.61
CA ASP A 19 17.49 -34.81 -16.25
C ASP A 19 16.09 -34.37 -16.70
N LYS A 20 15.08 -35.15 -16.31
CA LYS A 20 13.70 -35.01 -16.74
C LYS A 20 13.05 -33.93 -15.88
N LYS A 21 13.05 -32.71 -16.42
CA LYS A 21 12.33 -31.57 -15.85
C LYS A 21 10.84 -31.90 -15.76
N THR A 22 10.29 -31.85 -14.54
CA THR A 22 8.88 -32.06 -14.27
C THR A 22 8.20 -30.68 -14.15
N PRO A 23 7.35 -30.29 -15.13
CA PRO A 23 6.70 -29.00 -15.08
C PRO A 23 5.65 -28.97 -13.97
N SER A 24 5.53 -27.83 -13.29
CA SER A 24 4.46 -27.57 -12.33
C SER A 24 3.81 -26.22 -12.65
N ALA A 25 2.52 -26.07 -12.37
CA ALA A 25 1.78 -24.83 -12.64
C ALA A 25 1.20 -24.25 -11.35
N ILE A 26 1.27 -22.92 -11.19
CA ILE A 26 0.61 -22.21 -10.10
C ILE A 26 -0.90 -22.24 -10.34
N LYS A 27 -1.66 -22.68 -9.34
CA LYS A 27 -3.13 -22.74 -9.39
C LYS A 27 -3.78 -21.74 -8.46
N GLU A 28 -3.19 -21.56 -7.28
CA GLU A 28 -3.74 -20.74 -6.22
C GLU A 28 -2.61 -20.03 -5.50
N VAL A 29 -2.86 -18.79 -5.11
CA VAL A 29 -1.95 -17.97 -4.34
C VAL A 29 -2.72 -17.36 -3.17
N THR A 30 -2.23 -17.62 -1.96
CA THR A 30 -2.69 -16.91 -0.77
C THR A 30 -1.71 -15.80 -0.46
N VAL A 31 -2.10 -14.55 -0.72
CA VAL A 31 -1.27 -13.37 -0.47
C VAL A 31 -1.48 -12.91 0.96
N TYR A 32 -0.40 -12.75 1.72
CA TYR A 32 -0.43 -12.22 3.09
C TYR A 32 -0.10 -10.72 3.09
N LEU A 33 -0.27 -10.05 4.23
CA LEU A 33 0.16 -8.64 4.39
C LEU A 33 1.68 -8.47 4.20
N ASN A 34 2.43 -9.56 4.41
CA ASN A 34 3.85 -9.67 4.05
C ASN A 34 4.15 -11.13 3.66
N GLY A 35 4.53 -11.35 2.40
CA GLY A 35 4.74 -12.65 1.78
C GLY A 35 3.51 -13.19 1.03
N ALA A 36 3.70 -14.30 0.35
CA ALA A 36 2.62 -15.07 -0.27
C ALA A 36 2.90 -16.57 -0.16
N GLN A 37 1.86 -17.39 -0.08
CA GLN A 37 1.94 -18.83 -0.25
C GLN A 37 1.51 -19.19 -1.66
N ILE A 38 2.37 -19.94 -2.36
CA ILE A 38 2.17 -20.39 -3.72
C ILE A 38 1.79 -21.86 -3.69
N THR A 39 0.64 -22.20 -4.28
CA THR A 39 0.20 -23.58 -4.47
C THR A 39 0.33 -23.97 -5.94
N ARG A 40 1.11 -25.00 -6.20
CA ARG A 40 1.36 -25.56 -7.53
C ARG A 40 0.89 -26.99 -7.62
N THR A 41 0.46 -27.37 -8.82
CA THR A 41 0.07 -28.75 -9.11
C THR A 41 0.94 -29.34 -10.22
N SER A 42 1.25 -30.62 -10.10
CA SER A 42 1.92 -31.41 -11.13
C SER A 42 1.30 -32.80 -11.22
N ASN A 43 1.00 -33.26 -12.43
CA ASN A 43 0.53 -34.62 -12.67
C ASN A 43 1.62 -35.41 -13.40
N PHE A 44 1.95 -36.59 -12.87
CA PHE A 44 2.91 -37.50 -13.50
C PHE A 44 2.69 -38.93 -13.02
N VAL A 45 3.19 -39.87 -13.82
CA VAL A 45 3.21 -41.30 -13.48
C VAL A 45 4.54 -41.64 -12.85
N LEU A 46 4.49 -42.28 -11.67
CA LEU A 46 5.64 -42.92 -11.03
C LEU A 46 5.57 -44.42 -11.30
N ASN A 47 6.68 -44.99 -11.74
CA ASN A 47 6.83 -46.44 -11.86
C ASN A 47 7.27 -47.02 -10.51
N GLU A 48 7.09 -48.33 -10.34
CA GLU A 48 7.59 -49.06 -9.18
C GLU A 48 9.11 -48.86 -9.01
N GLY A 49 9.53 -48.63 -7.76
CA GLY A 49 10.91 -48.36 -7.35
C GLY A 49 11.17 -46.89 -7.01
N THR A 50 12.44 -46.55 -6.93
CA THR A 50 12.91 -45.21 -6.59
C THR A 50 13.03 -44.34 -7.85
N THR A 51 12.41 -43.16 -7.85
CA THR A 51 12.45 -42.20 -8.96
C THR A 51 12.80 -40.81 -8.45
N GLU A 52 13.83 -40.21 -9.02
CA GLU A 52 14.19 -38.80 -8.80
C GLU A 52 13.48 -37.91 -9.82
N LEU A 53 12.86 -36.82 -9.37
CA LEU A 53 12.21 -35.83 -10.22
C LEU A 53 12.68 -34.43 -9.85
N LYS A 54 12.95 -33.62 -10.89
CA LYS A 54 13.37 -32.23 -10.76
C LYS A 54 12.24 -31.27 -11.16
N PHE A 55 11.70 -30.54 -10.20
CA PHE A 55 10.72 -29.49 -10.42
C PHE A 55 11.44 -28.17 -10.69
N THR A 56 11.17 -27.57 -11.84
CA THR A 56 11.81 -26.33 -12.30
C THR A 56 10.79 -25.19 -12.43
N GLY A 57 11.26 -23.95 -12.60
CA GLY A 57 10.39 -22.78 -12.69
C GLY A 57 9.71 -22.43 -11.36
N LEU A 58 10.38 -22.74 -10.24
CA LEU A 58 10.00 -22.29 -8.91
C LEU A 58 10.58 -20.91 -8.63
N SER A 59 10.07 -20.25 -7.61
CA SER A 59 10.56 -18.96 -7.19
C SER A 59 11.96 -19.11 -6.57
N PRO A 60 12.92 -18.19 -6.82
CA PRO A 60 14.17 -18.11 -6.06
C PRO A 60 14.02 -17.54 -4.64
N LYS A 61 12.81 -17.11 -4.26
CA LYS A 61 12.51 -16.40 -3.01
C LYS A 61 11.76 -17.28 -2.01
N ILE A 62 11.85 -18.59 -2.20
CA ILE A 62 11.18 -19.59 -1.36
C ILE A 62 11.82 -19.61 0.03
N ASP A 63 10.99 -19.65 1.06
CA ASP A 63 11.43 -20.10 2.37
C ASP A 63 11.50 -21.63 2.35
N GLU A 64 12.71 -22.18 2.36
CA GLU A 64 12.96 -23.62 2.24
C GLU A 64 12.24 -24.44 3.32
N ASN A 65 12.09 -23.89 4.53
CA ASN A 65 11.42 -24.57 5.64
C ASN A 65 9.89 -24.60 5.49
N SER A 66 9.35 -23.85 4.54
CA SER A 66 7.92 -23.77 4.27
C SER A 66 7.43 -24.76 3.21
N ILE A 67 8.34 -25.49 2.55
CA ILE A 67 7.98 -26.39 1.46
C ILE A 67 7.16 -27.56 2.01
N GLN A 68 5.95 -27.69 1.48
CA GLN A 68 5.00 -28.74 1.84
C GLN A 68 4.58 -29.49 0.59
N ILE A 69 4.50 -30.82 0.71
CA ILE A 69 4.07 -31.72 -0.36
C ILE A 69 2.86 -32.51 0.12
N SER A 70 1.83 -32.56 -0.73
CA SER A 70 0.62 -33.34 -0.50
C SER A 70 0.19 -34.06 -1.77
N GLY A 71 -0.79 -34.96 -1.65
CA GLY A 71 -1.24 -35.81 -2.76
C GLY A 71 -0.41 -37.09 -2.97
N LEU A 72 0.40 -37.48 -1.97
CA LEU A 72 1.36 -38.58 -2.07
C LEU A 72 0.74 -39.99 -2.16
N LYS A 73 -0.54 -40.17 -1.81
CA LYS A 73 -1.20 -41.49 -1.75
C LYS A 73 -0.35 -42.49 -0.95
N SER A 74 0.16 -43.56 -1.58
CA SER A 74 1.04 -44.58 -0.97
C SER A 74 2.55 -44.38 -1.27
N VAL A 75 2.93 -43.23 -1.83
CA VAL A 75 4.31 -42.90 -2.21
C VAL A 75 5.04 -42.28 -1.02
N SER A 76 6.29 -42.67 -0.79
CA SER A 76 7.17 -42.08 0.22
C SER A 76 8.16 -41.11 -0.40
N ILE A 77 8.55 -40.07 0.35
CA ILE A 77 9.63 -39.16 -0.04
C ILE A 77 10.89 -39.58 0.72
N LEU A 78 11.97 -39.87 -0.02
CA LEU A 78 13.27 -40.22 0.55
C LEU A 78 14.15 -38.98 0.79
N SER A 79 14.15 -38.04 -0.16
CA SER A 79 14.92 -36.79 -0.04
C SER A 79 14.21 -35.64 -0.75
N MET A 80 14.53 -34.42 -0.32
CA MET A 80 14.04 -33.18 -0.89
C MET A 80 15.13 -32.12 -0.79
N ASP A 81 15.58 -31.62 -1.93
CA ASP A 81 16.70 -30.69 -2.03
C ASP A 81 16.28 -29.49 -2.89
N TYR A 82 16.25 -28.31 -2.29
CA TYR A 82 16.00 -27.05 -2.99
C TYR A 82 17.33 -26.38 -3.35
N GLY A 83 17.38 -25.79 -4.55
CA GLY A 83 18.54 -25.02 -5.01
C GLY A 83 18.15 -23.91 -5.97
N ILE A 84 19.07 -22.98 -6.19
CA ILE A 84 18.88 -21.88 -7.13
C ILE A 84 19.76 -22.13 -8.35
N ASN A 85 19.13 -22.24 -9.53
CA ASN A 85 19.83 -22.37 -10.80
C ASN A 85 20.06 -20.99 -11.44
N TYR A 86 21.33 -20.64 -11.64
CA TYR A 86 21.79 -19.39 -12.25
C TYR A 86 22.20 -19.55 -13.72
N LEU A 87 22.22 -20.77 -14.27
CA LEU A 87 22.87 -21.13 -15.54
C LEU A 87 21.88 -21.39 -16.70
N ASP A 88 20.60 -21.64 -16.42
CA ASP A 88 19.59 -21.84 -17.46
C ASP A 88 19.26 -20.49 -18.15
N LYS A 89 19.74 -20.32 -19.39
CA LYS A 89 19.54 -19.11 -20.21
C LYS A 89 18.05 -18.91 -20.52
N PHE A 90 17.59 -17.68 -20.29
CA PHE A 90 16.21 -17.19 -20.49
C PHE A 90 15.64 -17.52 -21.89
N MET A 91 14.35 -17.89 -21.97
CA MET A 91 13.57 -17.65 -23.20
C MET A 91 13.34 -16.14 -23.31
N LEU A 92 14.21 -15.46 -24.06
CA LEU A 92 14.03 -14.05 -24.39
C LEU A 92 12.69 -13.85 -25.11
N MET A 93 11.96 -12.78 -24.77
CA MET A 93 10.76 -12.39 -25.52
C MET A 93 11.15 -12.16 -27.00
N PRO A 94 10.33 -12.58 -27.98
CA PRO A 94 10.64 -12.43 -29.41
C PRO A 94 11.01 -10.99 -29.82
N GLU A 95 10.41 -10.00 -29.15
CA GLU A 95 10.67 -8.58 -29.35
C GLU A 95 12.07 -8.15 -28.88
N ALA A 96 12.52 -8.64 -27.71
CA ALA A 96 13.86 -8.37 -27.19
C ALA A 96 14.94 -9.02 -28.07
N THR A 97 14.71 -10.22 -28.59
CA THR A 97 15.63 -10.86 -29.55
C THR A 97 15.77 -10.06 -30.84
N ALA A 98 14.67 -9.55 -31.39
CA ALA A 98 14.69 -8.75 -32.62
C ALA A 98 15.45 -7.42 -32.42
N MET A 99 15.31 -6.80 -31.25
CA MET A 99 16.05 -5.57 -30.90
C MET A 99 17.55 -5.84 -30.73
N ILE A 100 17.95 -6.95 -30.09
CA ILE A 100 19.36 -7.37 -29.97
C ILE A 100 19.98 -7.69 -31.34
N GLU A 101 19.22 -8.32 -32.23
CA GLU A 101 19.68 -8.58 -33.59
C GLU A 101 19.86 -7.27 -34.38
N SER A 102 18.99 -6.29 -34.15
CA SER A 102 19.08 -4.95 -34.74
C SER A 102 20.31 -4.18 -34.24
N THR A 103 20.65 -4.26 -32.94
CA THR A 103 21.87 -3.61 -32.41
C THR A 103 23.14 -4.24 -32.97
N LYS A 104 23.16 -5.57 -33.15
CA LYS A 104 24.26 -6.27 -33.81
C LYS A 104 24.46 -5.76 -35.25
N LYS A 105 23.38 -5.68 -36.04
CA LYS A 105 23.45 -5.18 -37.42
C LYS A 105 23.96 -3.74 -37.50
N LEU A 106 23.45 -2.85 -36.65
CA LEU A 106 23.91 -1.45 -36.61
C LEU A 106 25.40 -1.34 -36.22
N THR A 107 25.87 -2.24 -35.36
CA THR A 107 27.29 -2.30 -34.97
C THR A 107 28.17 -2.73 -36.14
N GLU A 108 27.76 -3.73 -36.91
CA GLU A 108 28.45 -4.17 -38.13
C GLU A 108 28.52 -3.05 -39.18
N GLU A 109 27.43 -2.29 -39.36
CA GLU A 109 27.40 -1.11 -40.25
C GLU A 109 28.37 -0.01 -39.79
N ILE A 110 28.48 0.25 -38.48
CA ILE A 110 29.44 1.22 -37.94
C ILE A 110 30.88 0.79 -38.23
N GLU A 111 31.21 -0.50 -38.10
CA GLU A 111 32.56 -1.00 -38.40
C GLU A 111 32.92 -0.83 -39.89
N LEU A 112 31.97 -1.05 -40.80
CA LEU A 112 32.17 -0.76 -42.23
C LEU A 112 32.45 0.73 -42.49
N LEU A 113 31.71 1.62 -41.81
CA LEU A 113 31.93 3.07 -41.91
C LEU A 113 33.29 3.49 -41.34
N LYS A 114 33.74 2.90 -40.23
CA LYS A 114 35.09 3.14 -39.68
C LYS A 114 36.20 2.67 -40.63
N ASN A 115 36.02 1.53 -41.30
CA ASN A 115 36.96 1.07 -42.32
C ASN A 115 37.08 2.08 -43.47
N ARG A 116 35.96 2.69 -43.88
CA ARG A 116 35.97 3.75 -44.91
C ARG A 116 36.70 5.02 -44.44
N ILE A 117 36.48 5.45 -43.20
CA ILE A 117 37.24 6.56 -42.60
C ILE A 117 38.74 6.24 -42.61
N SER A 118 39.14 5.03 -42.20
CA SER A 118 40.54 4.61 -42.21
C SER A 118 41.17 4.71 -43.60
N GLY A 119 40.47 4.23 -44.65
CA GLY A 119 40.92 4.38 -46.03
C GLY A 119 41.09 5.83 -46.48
N LEU A 120 40.14 6.70 -46.12
CA LEU A 120 40.20 8.15 -46.41
C LEU A 120 41.34 8.85 -45.66
N GLN A 121 41.65 8.43 -44.44
CA GLN A 121 42.76 8.95 -43.65
C GLN A 121 44.13 8.56 -44.22
N GLU A 122 44.26 7.33 -44.72
CA GLU A 122 45.46 6.90 -45.44
C GLU A 122 45.66 7.69 -46.74
N GLU A 123 44.58 8.00 -47.47
CA GLU A 123 44.63 8.88 -48.64
C GLU A 123 45.09 10.30 -48.27
N GLU A 124 44.53 10.89 -47.21
CA GLU A 124 44.96 12.19 -46.67
C GLU A 124 46.46 12.18 -46.30
N LEU A 125 46.92 11.10 -45.66
CA LEU A 125 48.32 10.92 -45.27
C LEU A 125 49.25 10.86 -46.49
N LEU A 126 48.91 10.08 -47.51
CA LEU A 126 49.69 10.00 -48.76
C LEU A 126 49.78 11.35 -49.45
N ILE A 127 48.66 12.08 -49.54
CA ILE A 127 48.63 13.43 -50.11
C ILE A 127 49.54 14.39 -49.31
N SER A 128 49.51 14.30 -47.98
CA SER A 128 50.33 15.14 -47.10
C SER A 128 51.84 14.85 -47.20
N LYS A 129 52.22 13.57 -47.37
CA LYS A 129 53.61 13.14 -47.57
C LYS A 129 54.15 13.59 -48.93
N ASN A 130 53.36 13.44 -49.99
CA ASN A 130 53.75 13.88 -51.34
C ASN A 130 53.95 15.40 -51.42
N ARG A 131 53.27 16.19 -50.58
CA ARG A 131 53.52 17.64 -50.43
C ARG A 131 54.95 17.95 -49.97
N GLN A 132 55.58 17.09 -49.17
CA GLN A 132 56.95 17.30 -48.67
C GLN A 132 58.03 16.90 -49.68
N VAL A 133 57.75 15.96 -50.58
CA VAL A 133 58.74 15.42 -51.54
C VAL A 133 59.09 16.42 -52.66
N SER A 134 58.20 17.36 -52.96
CA SER A 134 58.41 18.35 -54.04
C SER A 134 59.35 19.52 -53.67
N SER A 135 59.87 19.60 -52.44
CA SER A 135 60.77 20.69 -52.02
C SER A 135 62.25 20.45 -52.34
N THR A 136 62.63 19.26 -52.83
CA THR A 136 64.03 18.81 -52.83
C THR A 136 64.75 18.76 -54.18
N SER A 137 64.13 19.00 -55.35
CA SER A 137 64.90 18.85 -56.61
C SER A 137 64.43 19.55 -57.91
N GLU A 138 63.48 20.49 -57.93
CA GLU A 138 63.17 21.25 -59.16
C GLU A 138 62.60 22.64 -58.85
N SER A 139 63.00 23.67 -59.61
CA SER A 139 62.44 25.03 -59.51
C SER A 139 61.01 25.03 -60.06
N LEU A 140 60.04 24.86 -59.17
CA LEU A 140 58.62 24.85 -59.52
C LEU A 140 58.16 26.25 -59.95
N ASP A 141 57.66 26.34 -61.19
CA ASP A 141 56.99 27.54 -61.72
C ASP A 141 55.74 27.90 -60.88
N LEU A 142 55.51 29.20 -60.67
CA LEU A 142 54.44 29.75 -59.83
C LEU A 142 53.05 29.24 -60.24
N GLU A 143 52.85 29.03 -61.54
CA GLU A 143 51.57 28.56 -62.08
C GLU A 143 51.29 27.09 -61.73
N LYS A 144 52.32 26.22 -61.75
CA LYS A 144 52.22 24.82 -61.31
C LYS A 144 51.97 24.72 -59.80
N LEU A 145 52.61 25.58 -58.99
CA LEU A 145 52.37 25.65 -57.55
C LEU A 145 50.92 26.02 -57.21
N LYS A 146 50.32 26.98 -57.95
CA LYS A 146 48.90 27.32 -57.79
C LYS A 146 47.99 26.13 -58.13
N GLN A 147 48.28 25.39 -59.19
CA GLN A 147 47.49 24.22 -59.59
C GLN A 147 47.58 23.09 -58.55
N ILE A 148 48.79 22.78 -58.07
CA ILE A 148 49.03 21.78 -57.02
C ILE A 148 48.35 22.19 -55.70
N SER A 149 48.49 23.46 -55.30
CA SER A 149 47.82 24.01 -54.11
C SER A 149 46.30 23.92 -54.21
N THR A 150 45.74 24.19 -55.40
CA THR A 150 44.29 24.12 -55.65
C THR A 150 43.80 22.68 -55.61
N TYR A 151 44.52 21.75 -56.23
CA TYR A 151 44.21 20.32 -56.20
C TYR A 151 44.23 19.77 -54.77
N TYR A 152 45.30 20.02 -54.01
CA TYR A 152 45.40 19.56 -52.62
C TYR A 152 44.30 20.16 -51.75
N ARG A 153 44.04 21.45 -51.87
CA ARG A 153 42.97 22.10 -51.11
C ARG A 153 41.62 21.45 -51.41
N LYS A 154 41.29 21.25 -52.69
CA LYS A 154 40.03 20.64 -53.12
C LYS A 154 39.88 19.21 -52.61
N ARG A 155 40.87 18.35 -52.85
CA ARG A 155 40.78 16.92 -52.48
C ARG A 155 40.80 16.70 -50.97
N ILE A 156 41.62 17.44 -50.22
CA ILE A 156 41.66 17.35 -48.75
C ILE A 156 40.32 17.83 -48.16
N THR A 157 39.73 18.90 -48.71
CA THR A 157 38.40 19.33 -48.30
C THR A 157 37.35 18.25 -48.59
N GLU A 158 37.33 17.67 -49.79
CA GLU A 158 36.41 16.56 -50.13
C GLU A 158 36.55 15.36 -49.18
N ILE A 159 37.79 14.92 -48.90
CA ILE A 159 38.07 13.83 -47.96
C ILE A 159 37.54 14.16 -46.56
N ARG A 160 37.79 15.37 -46.07
CA ARG A 160 37.35 15.80 -44.73
C ARG A 160 35.84 15.94 -44.63
N ASP A 161 35.19 16.44 -45.68
CA ASP A 161 33.73 16.55 -45.75
C ASP A 161 33.07 15.15 -45.77
N GLU A 162 33.69 14.20 -46.46
CA GLU A 162 33.23 12.80 -46.48
C GLU A 162 33.43 12.13 -45.10
N ILE A 163 34.61 12.29 -44.47
CA ILE A 163 34.86 11.81 -43.10
C ILE A 163 33.87 12.43 -42.11
N PHE A 164 33.58 13.73 -42.23
CA PHE A 164 32.59 14.41 -41.38
C PHE A 164 31.19 13.82 -41.56
N THR A 165 30.79 13.57 -42.80
CA THR A 165 29.49 12.95 -43.13
C THR A 165 29.38 11.54 -42.56
N ILE A 166 30.43 10.72 -42.72
CA ILE A 166 30.47 9.36 -42.18
C ILE A 166 30.43 9.38 -40.64
N ASN A 167 31.15 10.29 -39.99
CA ASN A 167 31.12 10.44 -38.52
C ASN A 167 29.72 10.84 -38.02
N LYS A 168 29.00 11.69 -38.75
CA LYS A 168 27.62 12.04 -38.45
C LYS A 168 26.70 10.81 -38.53
N GLU A 169 26.89 9.96 -39.54
CA GLU A 169 26.14 8.72 -39.69
C GLU A 169 26.43 7.73 -38.55
N ILE A 170 27.71 7.55 -38.19
CA ILE A 170 28.13 6.74 -37.03
C ILE A 170 27.48 7.26 -35.74
N ALA A 171 27.43 8.58 -35.53
CA ALA A 171 26.79 9.17 -34.36
C ALA A 171 25.29 8.85 -34.31
N THR A 172 24.58 8.97 -35.44
CA THR A 172 23.15 8.61 -35.52
C THR A 172 22.91 7.12 -35.20
N LYS A 173 23.74 6.23 -35.76
CA LYS A 173 23.63 4.78 -35.48
C LYS A 173 23.96 4.45 -34.02
N ASN A 174 24.95 5.11 -33.42
CA ASN A 174 25.27 4.96 -31.99
C ASN A 174 24.11 5.43 -31.08
N THR A 175 23.43 6.52 -31.42
CA THR A 175 22.22 6.95 -30.71
C THR A 175 21.13 5.89 -30.81
N ALA A 176 20.87 5.32 -31.99
CA ALA A 176 19.90 4.24 -32.17
C ALA A 176 20.27 2.98 -31.37
N ILE A 177 21.54 2.59 -31.33
CA ILE A 177 22.03 1.49 -30.49
C ILE A 177 21.80 1.79 -29.00
N ARG A 178 22.05 3.03 -28.56
CA ARG A 178 21.81 3.45 -27.17
C ARG A 178 20.34 3.35 -26.81
N ASP A 179 19.45 3.85 -27.66
CA ASP A 179 18.00 3.83 -27.42
C ASP A 179 17.46 2.39 -27.42
N LEU A 180 17.89 1.56 -28.38
CA LEU A 180 17.58 0.13 -28.39
C LEU A 180 18.10 -0.59 -27.15
N ASN A 181 19.31 -0.27 -26.67
CA ASN A 181 19.84 -0.86 -25.44
C ASN A 181 19.09 -0.40 -24.19
N LEU A 182 18.58 0.84 -24.16
CA LEU A 182 17.70 1.30 -23.09
C LEU A 182 16.35 0.57 -23.13
N GLN A 183 15.78 0.36 -24.32
CA GLN A 183 14.53 -0.39 -24.50
C GLN A 183 14.69 -1.88 -24.17
N VAL A 184 15.79 -2.51 -24.62
CA VAL A 184 16.15 -3.88 -24.24
C VAL A 184 16.32 -3.93 -22.72
N LYS A 185 17.06 -2.98 -22.13
CA LYS A 185 17.22 -2.93 -20.68
C LYS A 185 15.89 -2.81 -19.96
N GLU A 186 14.95 -1.99 -20.43
CA GLU A 186 13.59 -1.87 -19.87
C GLU A 186 12.80 -3.19 -20.00
N LEU A 187 12.81 -3.81 -21.18
CA LEU A 187 12.17 -5.10 -21.46
C LEU A 187 12.83 -6.27 -20.71
N THR A 188 14.11 -6.13 -20.35
CA THR A 188 14.89 -7.11 -19.59
C THR A 188 15.21 -6.63 -18.17
N SER A 189 14.52 -5.60 -17.64
CA SER A 189 14.79 -5.05 -16.29
C SER A 189 14.28 -5.95 -15.15
N GLY A 190 13.82 -7.17 -15.47
CA GLY A 190 13.83 -8.23 -14.48
C GLY A 190 15.28 -8.58 -14.11
N PRO A 191 15.61 -8.87 -12.84
CA PRO A 191 16.91 -9.47 -12.53
C PRO A 191 17.10 -10.72 -13.42
N ALA A 192 18.34 -11.12 -13.73
CA ALA A 192 18.57 -12.46 -14.25
C ALA A 192 17.91 -13.43 -13.26
N VAL A 193 16.71 -13.92 -13.60
CA VAL A 193 15.84 -14.51 -12.58
C VAL A 193 16.38 -15.90 -12.35
N ALA A 194 17.25 -16.01 -11.35
CA ALA A 194 17.65 -17.27 -10.80
C ALA A 194 16.36 -18.08 -10.55
N GLN A 195 16.29 -19.31 -11.03
CA GLN A 195 15.08 -20.13 -10.85
C GLN A 195 15.29 -21.07 -9.69
N GLY A 196 14.29 -21.18 -8.84
CA GLY A 196 14.26 -22.25 -7.85
C GLY A 196 14.09 -23.59 -8.56
N GLU A 197 14.88 -24.57 -8.14
CA GLU A 197 14.75 -25.97 -8.51
C GLU A 197 14.54 -26.79 -7.24
N LEU A 198 13.62 -27.76 -7.30
CA LEU A 198 13.37 -28.69 -6.22
C LEU A 198 13.55 -30.11 -6.75
N VAL A 199 14.53 -30.82 -6.23
CA VAL A 199 14.79 -32.23 -6.55
C VAL A 199 14.16 -33.08 -5.45
N ILE A 200 13.29 -34.01 -5.84
CA ILE A 200 12.63 -34.92 -4.89
C ILE A 200 12.86 -36.34 -5.34
N THR A 201 13.28 -37.18 -4.39
CA THR A 201 13.40 -38.62 -4.59
C THR A 201 12.18 -39.31 -4.01
N PHE A 202 11.38 -39.92 -4.88
CA PHE A 202 10.19 -40.69 -4.51
C PHE A 202 10.50 -42.18 -4.47
N ASP A 203 9.82 -42.91 -3.59
CA ASP A 203 9.84 -44.37 -3.53
C ASP A 203 8.41 -44.92 -3.50
N THR A 204 8.14 -45.91 -4.35
CA THR A 204 6.83 -46.53 -4.43
C THR A 204 6.91 -48.00 -4.81
N THR A 205 5.99 -48.81 -4.27
CA THR A 205 5.92 -50.25 -4.52
C THR A 205 5.03 -50.63 -5.71
N ILE A 206 4.34 -49.65 -6.31
CA ILE A 206 3.44 -49.86 -7.45
C ILE A 206 3.55 -48.69 -8.43
N THR A 207 3.26 -48.96 -9.71
CA THR A 207 3.10 -47.88 -10.69
C THR A 207 1.80 -47.11 -10.39
N ILE A 208 1.90 -45.80 -10.19
CA ILE A 208 0.78 -44.95 -9.77
C ILE A 208 0.79 -43.58 -10.48
N ASN A 209 -0.40 -43.08 -10.82
CA ASN A 209 -0.58 -41.70 -11.25
C ASN A 209 -0.74 -40.78 -10.03
N LEU A 210 0.12 -39.77 -9.94
CA LEU A 210 0.20 -38.86 -8.80
C LEU A 210 -0.21 -37.44 -9.19
N ASP A 211 -1.18 -36.89 -8.46
CA ASP A 211 -1.57 -35.48 -8.53
C ASP A 211 -0.89 -34.75 -7.37
N LEU A 212 0.38 -34.39 -7.60
CA LEU A 212 1.21 -33.76 -6.58
C LEU A 212 0.79 -32.30 -6.38
N VAL A 213 0.60 -31.90 -5.14
CA VAL A 213 0.39 -30.50 -4.75
C VAL A 213 1.60 -30.03 -3.94
N LEU A 214 2.31 -29.05 -4.49
CA LEU A 214 3.47 -28.40 -3.89
C LEU A 214 3.04 -27.02 -3.37
N SER A 215 3.22 -26.77 -2.08
CA SER A 215 2.92 -25.49 -1.43
C SER A 215 4.17 -24.93 -0.77
N TYR A 216 4.43 -23.63 -0.90
CA TYR A 216 5.57 -22.97 -0.27
C TYR A 216 5.32 -21.47 -0.09
N ILE A 217 6.01 -20.85 0.87
CA ILE A 217 5.97 -19.42 1.13
C ILE A 217 7.10 -18.73 0.36
N VAL A 218 6.79 -17.56 -0.21
CA VAL A 218 7.75 -16.68 -0.88
C VAL A 218 7.79 -15.32 -0.22
N SER A 219 9.00 -14.75 -0.15
CA SER A 219 9.24 -13.35 0.20
C SER A 219 9.04 -12.42 -1.01
N ASP A 220 9.11 -11.10 -0.80
CA ASP A 220 8.94 -10.08 -1.85
C ASP A 220 7.57 -10.09 -2.56
N ALA A 221 6.53 -10.51 -1.84
CA ALA A 221 5.13 -10.37 -2.24
C ALA A 221 4.31 -9.86 -1.06
N GLY A 222 3.10 -9.36 -1.32
CA GLY A 222 2.17 -9.00 -0.26
C GLY A 222 0.98 -8.21 -0.77
N TRP A 223 0.09 -7.85 0.13
CA TRP A 223 -1.02 -6.95 -0.19
C TRP A 223 -1.22 -5.88 0.88
N VAL A 224 -1.72 -4.73 0.45
CA VAL A 224 -2.04 -3.60 1.33
C VAL A 224 -3.52 -3.26 1.21
N PRO A 225 -4.25 -3.13 2.34
CA PRO A 225 -5.63 -2.68 2.33
C PRO A 225 -5.72 -1.21 1.87
N THR A 226 -6.59 -0.95 0.90
CA THR A 226 -6.91 0.41 0.46
C THR A 226 -8.41 0.58 0.28
N TYR A 227 -8.89 1.81 0.42
CA TYR A 227 -10.31 2.10 0.40
C TYR A 227 -10.64 3.25 -0.54
N ASP A 228 -11.83 3.21 -1.14
CA ASP A 228 -12.48 4.40 -1.69
C ASP A 228 -13.77 4.65 -0.92
N ILE A 229 -13.90 5.83 -0.35
CA ILE A 229 -15.09 6.32 0.35
C ILE A 229 -15.78 7.31 -0.57
N LYS A 230 -17.03 7.05 -0.93
CA LYS A 230 -17.79 7.90 -1.83
C LYS A 230 -19.13 8.30 -1.24
N SER A 231 -19.49 9.57 -1.39
CA SER A 231 -20.81 10.09 -1.06
C SER A 231 -21.28 11.07 -2.12
N GLU A 232 -22.49 10.88 -2.62
CA GLU A 232 -23.08 11.77 -3.64
C GLU A 232 -23.60 13.06 -3.03
N ASN A 233 -24.12 13.01 -1.80
CA ASN A 233 -24.61 14.15 -1.05
C ASN A 233 -24.77 13.81 0.45
N THR A 234 -25.14 14.81 1.26
CA THR A 234 -25.32 14.67 2.71
C THR A 234 -26.60 13.92 3.12
N SER A 235 -27.33 13.34 2.18
CA SER A 235 -28.55 12.54 2.42
C SER A 235 -28.43 11.10 1.89
N SER A 236 -27.39 10.81 1.09
CA SER A 236 -27.11 9.48 0.57
C SER A 236 -26.24 8.68 1.53
N ASN A 237 -26.44 7.36 1.57
CA ASN A 237 -25.52 6.46 2.26
C ASN A 237 -24.11 6.54 1.68
N LEU A 238 -23.11 6.37 2.52
CA LEU A 238 -21.71 6.36 2.14
C LEU A 238 -21.35 5.01 1.53
N GLN A 239 -20.73 5.01 0.36
CA GLN A 239 -20.21 3.80 -0.27
C GLN A 239 -18.76 3.61 0.16
N LEU A 240 -18.45 2.48 0.79
CA LEU A 240 -17.10 2.05 1.12
C LEU A 240 -16.69 0.91 0.20
N LYS A 241 -15.80 1.19 -0.76
CA LYS A 241 -15.18 0.16 -1.59
C LYS A 241 -13.88 -0.29 -0.94
N TYR A 242 -13.81 -1.57 -0.57
CA TYR A 242 -12.62 -2.19 0.02
C TYR A 242 -11.81 -2.89 -1.07
N LYS A 243 -10.53 -2.56 -1.18
CA LYS A 243 -9.58 -3.09 -2.16
C LYS A 243 -8.31 -3.56 -1.48
N ALA A 244 -7.58 -4.43 -2.17
CA ALA A 244 -6.22 -4.81 -1.85
C ALA A 244 -5.29 -4.41 -2.99
N ASN A 245 -4.26 -3.65 -2.69
CA ASN A 245 -3.15 -3.43 -3.61
C ASN A 245 -2.16 -4.58 -3.44
N VAL A 246 -2.22 -5.55 -4.33
CA VAL A 246 -1.35 -6.73 -4.36
C VAL A 246 -0.09 -6.40 -5.15
N TYR A 247 1.07 -6.79 -4.65
CA TYR A 247 2.36 -6.68 -5.34
C TYR A 247 3.15 -7.99 -5.22
N GLN A 248 4.00 -8.26 -6.21
CA GLN A 248 4.92 -9.39 -6.14
C GLN A 248 6.16 -9.19 -7.02
N ASN A 249 7.31 -9.63 -6.52
CA ASN A 249 8.57 -9.73 -7.25
C ASN A 249 9.26 -11.06 -6.91
N THR A 250 8.49 -12.14 -7.04
CA THR A 250 8.87 -13.50 -6.64
C THR A 250 9.64 -14.25 -7.73
N GLY A 251 9.90 -13.63 -8.88
CA GLY A 251 10.55 -14.26 -10.04
C GLY A 251 9.64 -15.11 -10.92
N ASN A 252 8.36 -15.30 -10.55
CA ASN A 252 7.38 -16.00 -11.39
C ASN A 252 6.13 -15.15 -11.60
N GLU A 253 5.64 -15.08 -12.84
CA GLU A 253 4.34 -14.50 -13.13
C GLU A 253 3.23 -15.43 -12.65
N TRP A 254 2.25 -14.87 -11.95
CA TRP A 254 1.03 -15.60 -11.60
C TRP A 254 0.05 -15.41 -12.75
N LYS A 255 -0.25 -16.44 -13.53
CA LYS A 255 -1.13 -16.34 -14.72
C LYS A 255 -2.50 -16.96 -14.44
N ASN A 256 -3.55 -16.13 -14.44
CA ASN A 256 -4.93 -16.55 -14.25
C ASN A 256 -5.12 -17.49 -13.03
N VAL A 257 -4.56 -17.08 -11.89
CA VAL A 257 -4.57 -17.86 -10.66
C VAL A 257 -5.73 -17.45 -9.75
N LYS A 258 -6.20 -18.39 -8.92
CA LYS A 258 -7.10 -18.06 -7.81
C LYS A 258 -6.30 -17.29 -6.75
N ILE A 259 -6.85 -16.16 -6.30
CA ILE A 259 -6.23 -15.32 -5.26
C ILE A 259 -7.05 -15.43 -3.98
N ASN A 260 -6.38 -15.72 -2.87
CA ASN A 260 -6.91 -15.50 -1.54
C ASN A 260 -6.08 -14.40 -0.88
N LEU A 261 -6.72 -13.43 -0.24
CA LEU A 261 -6.03 -12.42 0.54
C LEU A 261 -6.18 -12.75 2.02
N SER A 262 -5.09 -12.95 2.73
CA SER A 262 -5.13 -13.33 4.14
C SER A 262 -4.49 -12.26 5.02
N THR A 263 -5.09 -12.03 6.18
CA THR A 263 -4.52 -11.20 7.26
C THR A 263 -3.56 -11.97 8.15
N GLY A 264 -3.44 -13.27 7.93
CA GLY A 264 -2.53 -14.16 8.61
C GLY A 264 -1.07 -13.80 8.33
N ASN A 265 -0.19 -14.23 9.22
CA ASN A 265 1.25 -14.15 9.00
C ASN A 265 1.87 -15.50 9.35
N PRO A 266 2.22 -16.32 8.35
CA PRO A 266 2.74 -17.66 8.58
C PRO A 266 4.16 -17.68 9.16
N VAL A 267 4.86 -16.54 9.15
CA VAL A 267 6.25 -16.40 9.64
C VAL A 267 6.27 -15.92 11.11
N LYS A 268 5.11 -15.62 11.72
CA LYS A 268 5.08 -15.18 13.13
C LYS A 268 5.35 -16.32 14.09
N GLN A 269 6.18 -16.03 15.09
CA GLN A 269 6.47 -16.94 16.20
C GLN A 269 5.18 -17.30 16.96
N THR A 270 4.90 -18.59 17.07
CA THR A 270 3.70 -19.15 17.73
C THR A 270 3.95 -19.55 19.19
N THR A 271 5.17 -19.35 19.71
CA THR A 271 5.50 -19.69 21.10
C THR A 271 4.83 -18.71 22.05
N SER A 272 4.02 -19.23 22.96
CA SER A 272 3.49 -18.43 24.08
C SER A 272 4.63 -17.95 24.96
N PRO A 273 4.66 -16.66 25.39
CA PRO A 273 5.58 -16.23 26.43
C PRO A 273 5.27 -16.96 27.73
N VAL A 274 6.30 -17.20 28.52
CA VAL A 274 6.18 -17.67 29.91
C VAL A 274 6.55 -16.51 30.82
N ILE A 275 5.76 -16.30 31.88
CA ILE A 275 6.07 -15.33 32.92
C ILE A 275 6.57 -16.10 34.15
N ASP A 276 7.79 -15.81 34.58
CA ASP A 276 8.32 -16.36 35.82
C ASP A 276 7.89 -15.51 37.03
N THR A 277 7.80 -16.13 38.20
CA THR A 277 7.54 -15.42 39.46
C THR A 277 8.60 -14.35 39.70
N LYS A 278 8.20 -13.09 39.73
CA LYS A 278 9.07 -11.96 40.05
C LYS A 278 9.28 -11.87 41.57
N TYR A 279 10.42 -12.36 42.06
CA TYR A 279 10.83 -12.14 43.45
C TYR A 279 11.38 -10.73 43.62
N LEU A 280 10.93 -10.01 44.66
CA LEU A 280 11.43 -8.68 44.98
C LEU A 280 12.83 -8.79 45.60
N ASN A 281 13.81 -8.06 45.06
CA ASN A 281 15.19 -8.09 45.56
C ASN A 281 15.81 -6.68 45.51
N PHE A 282 16.80 -6.41 46.38
CA PHE A 282 17.56 -5.16 46.35
C PHE A 282 18.46 -5.14 45.11
N VAL A 283 18.22 -4.20 44.20
CA VAL A 283 18.98 -4.04 42.95
C VAL A 283 20.06 -2.97 43.09
N SER A 284 21.28 -3.29 42.68
CA SER A 284 22.38 -2.33 42.53
C SER A 284 22.38 -1.73 41.12
N GLY A 285 21.84 -0.51 40.97
CA GLY A 285 22.20 0.50 39.96
C GLY A 285 22.12 0.20 38.45
N TYR A 286 21.90 -1.04 38.01
CA TYR A 286 21.80 -1.38 36.59
C TYR A 286 20.44 -2.01 36.30
N ASN A 287 19.49 -1.15 35.89
CA ASN A 287 18.16 -1.55 35.48
C ASN A 287 18.21 -2.10 34.04
N TYR A 288 18.17 -3.42 33.90
CA TYR A 288 17.85 -4.05 32.62
C TYR A 288 16.33 -3.97 32.43
N GLN A 289 15.87 -3.00 31.63
CA GLN A 289 14.45 -2.85 31.30
C GLN A 289 14.06 -3.89 30.25
N SER A 290 13.22 -4.86 30.61
CA SER A 290 12.56 -5.71 29.63
C SER A 290 11.50 -4.87 28.91
N LYS A 291 11.75 -4.52 27.64
CA LYS A 291 10.75 -3.84 26.81
C LYS A 291 9.65 -4.84 26.47
N ALA A 292 8.43 -4.57 26.93
CA ALA A 292 7.26 -5.31 26.44
C ALA A 292 7.17 -5.19 24.91
N ILE A 293 7.04 -6.32 24.23
CA ILE A 293 6.83 -6.33 22.77
C ILE A 293 5.42 -5.78 22.51
N LYS A 294 5.33 -4.55 22.00
CA LYS A 294 4.04 -3.97 21.58
C LYS A 294 3.56 -4.68 20.31
N LYS A 295 2.28 -5.07 20.25
CA LYS A 295 1.66 -5.65 19.05
C LYS A 295 1.75 -4.65 17.90
N ASN A 296 2.47 -5.00 16.83
CA ASN A 296 2.55 -4.16 15.65
C ASN A 296 1.23 -4.29 14.86
N LYS A 297 0.44 -3.20 14.83
CA LYS A 297 -0.91 -3.17 14.24
C LYS A 297 -0.92 -2.74 12.77
N TYR A 298 0.16 -2.12 12.30
CA TYR A 298 0.28 -1.57 10.96
C TYR A 298 1.34 -2.34 10.17
N TYR A 299 1.15 -2.43 8.86
CA TYR A 299 2.07 -3.10 7.94
C TYR A 299 2.61 -2.10 6.91
N TYR A 300 3.81 -2.37 6.40
CA TYR A 300 4.46 -1.51 5.42
C TYR A 300 3.66 -1.46 4.11
N ASN A 301 3.50 -0.26 3.56
CA ASN A 301 2.84 0.02 2.31
C ASN A 301 3.85 0.54 1.27
N PRO A 302 4.26 -0.29 0.29
CA PRO A 302 5.28 0.08 -0.70
C PRO A 302 4.84 1.18 -1.70
N SER A 303 3.55 1.49 -1.75
CA SER A 303 3.00 2.54 -2.61
C SER A 303 3.32 3.96 -2.11
N VAL A 304 3.63 4.11 -0.83
CA VAL A 304 3.82 5.42 -0.20
C VAL A 304 5.21 5.97 -0.55
N LYS A 305 5.24 7.02 -1.37
CA LYS A 305 6.49 7.72 -1.75
C LYS A 305 6.77 8.99 -0.96
N LYS A 306 5.76 9.49 -0.25
CA LYS A 306 5.85 10.70 0.57
C LYS A 306 4.94 10.54 1.77
N VAL A 307 5.47 10.83 2.96
CA VAL A 307 4.72 10.82 4.20
C VAL A 307 4.65 12.25 4.75
N THR A 308 3.46 12.62 5.20
CA THR A 308 3.20 13.84 5.96
C THR A 308 2.51 13.48 7.27
N GLY A 309 2.59 14.34 8.27
CA GLY A 309 1.85 14.11 9.51
C GLY A 309 2.20 15.10 10.60
N VAL A 310 1.62 14.87 11.77
CA VAL A 310 1.86 15.68 12.97
C VAL A 310 2.41 14.79 14.07
N VAL A 311 3.43 15.28 14.78
CA VAL A 311 3.93 14.66 16.00
C VAL A 311 3.44 15.43 17.22
N THR A 312 2.85 14.73 18.17
CA THR A 312 2.34 15.29 19.43
C THR A 312 2.88 14.55 20.65
N ASP A 313 2.84 15.19 21.81
CA ASP A 313 3.15 14.56 23.10
C ASP A 313 1.96 13.77 23.69
N ALA A 314 2.12 13.27 24.91
CA ALA A 314 1.11 12.57 25.68
C ALA A 314 -0.20 13.38 25.90
N SER A 315 -0.09 14.71 25.96
CA SER A 315 -1.19 15.65 26.15
C SER A 315 -1.87 16.09 24.84
N GLY A 316 -1.30 15.70 23.69
CA GLY A 316 -1.76 16.09 22.36
C GLY A 316 -1.26 17.46 21.91
N GLN A 317 -0.27 18.05 22.59
CA GLN A 317 0.41 19.26 22.16
C GLN A 317 1.41 18.93 21.05
N PRO A 318 1.56 19.80 20.02
CA PRO A 318 2.53 19.58 18.97
C PRO A 318 3.97 19.58 19.51
N LEU A 319 4.81 18.69 18.98
CA LEU A 319 6.22 18.58 19.35
C LEU A 319 7.10 19.20 18.26
N PRO A 320 7.54 20.46 18.40
CA PRO A 320 8.43 21.10 17.44
C PRO A 320 9.87 20.60 17.57
N GLY A 321 10.55 20.37 16.44
CA GLY A 321 11.93 19.86 16.42
C GLY A 321 12.07 18.36 16.71
N CYS A 322 10.98 17.60 16.70
CA CYS A 322 11.02 16.14 16.70
C CYS A 322 11.72 15.62 15.45
N ASN A 323 12.70 14.74 15.64
CA ASN A 323 13.47 14.15 14.56
C ASN A 323 12.72 12.94 13.99
N VAL A 324 12.44 12.98 12.68
CA VAL A 324 11.72 11.95 11.93
C VAL A 324 12.68 11.35 10.90
N LEU A 325 13.09 10.11 11.11
CA LEU A 325 14.11 9.43 10.30
C LEU A 325 13.53 8.18 9.64
N ILE A 326 13.95 7.85 8.42
CA ILE A 326 13.67 6.53 7.84
C ILE A 326 14.65 5.51 8.42
N LYS A 327 14.13 4.49 9.12
CA LYS A 327 14.93 3.48 9.84
C LYS A 327 15.96 2.82 8.93
N GLY A 328 17.18 2.68 9.44
CA GLY A 328 18.31 2.10 8.68
C GLY A 328 18.92 3.05 7.64
N THR A 329 18.52 4.33 7.62
CA THR A 329 19.08 5.34 6.72
C THR A 329 19.40 6.63 7.48
N ASN A 330 20.14 7.54 6.82
CA ASN A 330 20.37 8.90 7.31
C ASN A 330 19.39 9.93 6.71
N ILE A 331 18.31 9.46 6.07
CA ILE A 331 17.30 10.33 5.43
C ILE A 331 16.26 10.67 6.49
N GLY A 332 16.16 11.96 6.85
CA GLY A 332 15.24 12.43 7.88
C GLY A 332 14.82 13.88 7.68
N THR A 333 13.86 14.30 8.50
CA THR A 333 13.34 15.67 8.59
C THR A 333 13.05 16.00 10.05
N GLN A 334 12.75 17.26 10.35
CA GLN A 334 12.30 17.68 11.67
C GLN A 334 10.91 18.31 11.59
N THR A 335 10.15 18.20 12.68
CA THR A 335 8.84 18.83 12.78
C THR A 335 8.95 20.35 12.93
N ASP A 336 7.99 21.08 12.37
CA ASP A 336 7.86 22.53 12.53
C ASP A 336 7.22 22.93 13.87
N PHE A 337 6.95 24.23 14.05
CA PHE A 337 6.35 24.78 15.28
C PHE A 337 4.98 24.17 15.62
N ASP A 338 4.24 23.73 14.61
CA ASP A 338 2.92 23.13 14.73
C ASP A 338 3.01 21.59 14.79
N GLY A 339 4.23 21.04 14.91
CA GLY A 339 4.49 19.61 14.98
C GLY A 339 4.37 18.89 13.63
N ASN A 340 4.16 19.61 12.52
CA ASN A 340 4.01 19.01 11.19
C ASN A 340 5.36 18.59 10.61
N TYR A 341 5.37 17.51 9.84
CA TYR A 341 6.54 17.11 9.06
C TYR A 341 6.17 16.62 7.66
N THR A 342 7.17 16.58 6.79
CA THR A 342 7.08 15.99 5.45
C THR A 342 8.39 15.29 5.11
N ILE A 343 8.32 14.03 4.68
CA ILE A 343 9.48 13.23 4.30
C ILE A 343 9.21 12.42 3.02
N VAL A 344 10.20 12.38 2.12
CA VAL A 344 10.13 11.61 0.86
C VAL A 344 10.79 10.24 1.08
N ILE A 345 10.10 9.18 0.68
CA ILE A 345 10.52 7.79 0.89
C ILE A 345 11.24 7.29 -0.36
N GLN A 346 12.56 7.17 -0.27
CA GLN A 346 13.40 6.59 -1.33
C GLN A 346 13.65 5.09 -1.10
N ARG A 347 13.91 4.71 0.15
CA ARG A 347 14.16 3.33 0.61
C ARG A 347 13.84 3.23 2.09
N GLY A 348 13.57 2.03 2.58
CA GLY A 348 13.23 1.77 3.99
C GLY A 348 11.73 1.56 4.20
N GLN A 349 11.38 0.90 5.31
CA GLN A 349 10.01 0.43 5.59
C GLN A 349 9.37 1.06 6.82
N GLU A 350 10.15 1.72 7.67
CA GLU A 350 9.71 2.25 8.97
C GLU A 350 10.24 3.67 9.19
N LEU A 351 9.47 4.48 9.90
CA LEU A 351 9.87 5.77 10.44
C LEU A 351 10.22 5.64 11.91
N VAL A 352 11.25 6.37 12.32
CA VAL A 352 11.70 6.51 13.71
C VAL A 352 11.48 7.96 14.12
N PHE A 353 10.71 8.15 15.18
CA PHE A 353 10.41 9.44 15.78
C PHE A 353 11.16 9.55 17.10
N SER A 354 11.98 10.60 17.25
CA SER A 354 12.78 10.82 18.44
C SER A 354 12.74 12.28 18.86
N TYR A 355 12.51 12.49 20.15
CA TYR A 355 12.50 13.81 20.77
C TYR A 355 13.09 13.70 22.18
N ILE A 356 13.79 14.73 22.62
CA ILE A 356 14.50 14.72 23.90
C ILE A 356 13.49 14.57 25.05
N GLY A 357 13.71 13.62 25.95
CA GLY A 357 12.85 13.34 27.10
C GLY A 357 11.61 12.50 26.80
N MET A 358 11.47 11.98 25.57
CA MET A 358 10.35 11.14 25.14
C MET A 358 10.85 9.75 24.72
N GLN A 359 9.97 8.75 24.81
CA GLN A 359 10.25 7.43 24.27
C GLN A 359 10.28 7.46 22.74
N THR A 360 11.31 6.85 22.15
CA THR A 360 11.40 6.71 20.69
C THR A 360 10.27 5.83 20.17
N ALA A 361 9.53 6.32 19.16
CA ALA A 361 8.50 5.54 18.49
C ALA A 361 8.99 5.08 17.13
N GLU A 362 8.78 3.79 16.83
CA GLU A 362 9.03 3.20 15.52
C GLU A 362 7.69 2.84 14.89
N THR A 363 7.45 3.23 13.65
CA THR A 363 6.17 3.01 12.97
C THR A 363 6.40 2.61 11.51
N PRO A 364 5.86 1.48 11.05
CA PRO A 364 5.88 1.12 9.63
C PRO A 364 5.27 2.21 8.75
N ILE A 365 5.80 2.42 7.55
CA ILE A 365 5.25 3.37 6.59
C ILE A 365 3.98 2.75 5.99
N TYR A 366 2.83 2.91 6.65
CA TYR A 366 1.58 2.25 6.27
C TYR A 366 0.65 3.16 5.43
N ALA A 367 0.81 4.48 5.51
CA ALA A 367 -0.01 5.46 4.79
C ALA A 367 0.79 6.73 4.46
N SER A 368 0.26 7.55 3.55
CA SER A 368 0.82 8.87 3.22
C SER A 368 0.64 9.89 4.35
N ILE A 369 -0.29 9.62 5.27
CA ILE A 369 -0.54 10.46 6.47
C ILE A 369 -0.31 9.60 7.71
N ILE A 370 0.72 9.93 8.49
CA ILE A 370 1.08 9.23 9.72
C ILE A 370 1.20 10.25 10.85
N ASN A 371 0.25 10.22 11.79
CA ASN A 371 0.34 11.05 12.99
C ASN A 371 0.89 10.21 14.13
N THR A 372 1.85 10.75 14.87
CA THR A 372 2.55 10.03 15.92
C THR A 372 2.39 10.75 17.25
N LYS A 373 2.00 10.00 18.27
CA LYS A 373 1.98 10.46 19.65
C LYS A 373 3.19 9.87 20.37
N LEU A 374 4.06 10.71 20.93
CA LEU A 374 5.19 10.27 21.74
C LEU A 374 4.80 10.29 23.22
N ASP A 375 5.13 9.19 23.89
CA ASP A 375 4.95 9.05 25.34
C ASP A 375 6.18 9.60 26.07
N GLU A 376 5.95 10.25 27.20
CA GLU A 376 7.03 10.69 28.10
C GLU A 376 7.80 9.48 28.65
N ASP A 377 9.10 9.66 28.85
CA ASP A 377 9.92 8.63 29.49
C ASP A 377 9.75 8.69 31.02
N ASN A 378 8.64 8.15 31.53
CA ASN A 378 8.28 8.16 32.95
C ASN A 378 8.66 6.85 33.65
N GLU A 379 9.60 6.92 34.61
CA GLU A 379 9.74 5.91 35.66
C GLU A 379 8.70 6.17 36.79
N ALA A 380 7.79 5.19 36.98
CA ALA A 380 6.90 4.95 38.15
C ALA A 380 5.61 5.82 38.27
N LEU A 381 4.40 5.35 38.63
CA LEU A 381 3.89 4.15 39.33
C LEU A 381 2.45 3.82 38.85
N GLU A 382 2.12 2.53 38.79
CA GLU A 382 0.76 2.02 38.62
C GLU A 382 -0.09 2.22 39.88
N GLU A 383 -1.39 2.48 39.74
CA GLU A 383 -2.39 2.21 40.77
C GLU A 383 -3.49 1.31 40.16
N VAL A 384 -3.58 0.10 40.72
CA VAL A 384 -4.48 -0.99 40.30
C VAL A 384 -5.78 -0.89 41.08
N VAL A 385 -6.92 -1.02 40.39
CA VAL A 385 -8.16 -1.54 41.00
C VAL A 385 -8.82 -2.52 40.03
N VAL A 386 -9.03 -3.76 40.50
CA VAL A 386 -9.74 -4.85 39.83
C VAL A 386 -11.03 -5.14 40.59
N VAL A 387 -12.16 -5.29 39.89
CA VAL A 387 -13.24 -6.19 40.33
C VAL A 387 -13.98 -6.79 39.11
N GLY A 388 -14.12 -8.12 39.07
CA GLY A 388 -14.99 -8.88 38.14
C GLY A 388 -16.45 -8.91 38.64
N TYR A 389 -17.44 -9.64 38.10
CA TYR A 389 -17.61 -10.71 37.10
C TYR A 389 -19.14 -10.79 36.82
N GLY A 390 -19.60 -11.40 35.71
CA GLY A 390 -20.97 -11.98 35.64
C GLY A 390 -21.67 -11.99 34.27
N THR A 391 -21.92 -13.19 33.76
CA THR A 391 -22.66 -13.64 32.54
C THR A 391 -24.20 -13.54 32.73
N GLU A 392 -25.16 -13.71 31.78
CA GLU A 392 -25.35 -14.68 30.69
C GLU A 392 -26.65 -14.38 29.84
N LEU A 393 -26.63 -14.72 28.54
CA LEU A 393 -27.64 -15.30 27.61
C LEU A 393 -29.10 -14.78 27.29
N GLN A 394 -29.36 -14.77 25.96
CA GLN A 394 -30.55 -15.21 25.16
C GLN A 394 -31.73 -14.29 24.76
N GLY A 395 -32.10 -14.36 23.45
CA GLY A 395 -33.42 -14.02 22.91
C GLY A 395 -33.54 -14.06 21.36
N LYS A 396 -34.44 -14.88 20.81
CA LYS A 396 -34.65 -15.23 19.38
C LYS A 396 -35.70 -14.36 18.63
N VAL A 397 -35.45 -14.16 17.33
CA VAL A 397 -36.32 -14.23 16.11
C VAL A 397 -37.61 -13.37 15.95
N ALA A 398 -37.73 -12.66 14.81
CA ALA A 398 -38.90 -12.57 13.90
C ALA A 398 -38.43 -11.89 12.59
N GLY A 399 -38.63 -12.37 11.36
CA GLY A 399 -39.83 -12.96 10.76
C GLY A 399 -40.58 -11.90 9.93
N VAL A 400 -40.00 -11.37 8.85
CA VAL A 400 -40.70 -10.39 7.98
C VAL A 400 -41.49 -11.13 6.91
N ARG A 401 -42.81 -11.01 6.98
CA ARG A 401 -43.78 -11.56 6.03
C ARG A 401 -44.34 -10.41 5.21
N VAL A 402 -43.99 -10.33 3.92
CA VAL A 402 -44.59 -9.36 3.00
C VAL A 402 -45.76 -10.04 2.28
N ARG A 403 -46.96 -9.49 2.44
CA ARG A 403 -48.17 -9.90 1.72
C ARG A 403 -48.70 -8.69 0.95
N GLY A 404 -48.95 -8.87 -0.34
CA GLY A 404 -49.92 -8.07 -1.08
C GLY A 404 -49.45 -7.60 -2.45
N ALA A 405 -49.95 -8.23 -3.50
CA ALA A 405 -50.89 -7.61 -4.44
C ALA A 405 -51.40 -8.66 -5.43
N SER A 406 -52.71 -8.87 -5.44
CA SER A 406 -53.40 -9.51 -6.56
C SER A 406 -53.48 -8.49 -7.70
N SER A 407 -53.00 -8.85 -8.89
CA SER A 407 -53.36 -8.17 -10.14
C SER A 407 -53.59 -9.20 -11.23
N ILE A 408 -54.77 -9.13 -11.85
CA ILE A 408 -55.23 -9.94 -12.98
C ILE A 408 -54.88 -9.17 -14.25
N SER A 409 -53.64 -9.33 -14.72
CA SER A 409 -53.14 -9.13 -16.09
C SER A 409 -51.67 -9.56 -16.09
N GLU A 410 -51.12 -10.10 -17.18
CA GLU A 410 -49.73 -10.62 -17.25
C GLU A 410 -48.73 -9.78 -16.43
N PRO A 411 -47.98 -10.40 -15.49
CA PRO A 411 -47.10 -9.66 -14.61
C PRO A 411 -45.98 -9.02 -15.43
N LYS A 412 -46.03 -7.69 -15.55
CA LYS A 412 -44.92 -6.90 -16.08
C LYS A 412 -43.78 -6.93 -15.08
N LEU A 413 -42.83 -7.85 -15.29
CA LEU A 413 -41.66 -8.02 -14.42
C LEU A 413 -40.76 -6.77 -14.47
N PRO A 414 -40.12 -6.42 -13.34
CA PRO A 414 -39.10 -5.37 -13.31
C PRO A 414 -37.86 -5.81 -14.11
N LEU A 415 -37.07 -4.84 -14.56
CA LEU A 415 -35.77 -5.13 -15.20
C LEU A 415 -34.73 -5.46 -14.12
N TYR A 416 -34.05 -6.59 -14.25
CA TYR A 416 -32.97 -6.98 -13.35
C TYR A 416 -31.61 -6.52 -13.88
N ILE A 417 -30.83 -5.86 -13.04
CA ILE A 417 -29.47 -5.40 -13.33
C ILE A 417 -28.53 -6.07 -12.34
N VAL A 418 -27.58 -6.86 -12.83
CA VAL A 418 -26.59 -7.56 -12.00
C VAL A 418 -25.22 -6.95 -12.29
N ASP A 419 -24.61 -6.33 -11.28
CA ASP A 419 -23.33 -5.64 -11.39
C ASP A 419 -23.26 -4.62 -12.54
N GLY A 420 -24.39 -3.95 -12.82
CA GLY A 420 -24.52 -2.97 -13.89
C GLY A 420 -24.90 -3.53 -15.26
N ILE A 421 -24.99 -4.85 -15.40
CA ILE A 421 -25.38 -5.52 -16.64
C ILE A 421 -26.87 -5.91 -16.58
N PRO A 422 -27.70 -5.51 -17.55
CA PRO A 422 -29.08 -5.97 -17.61
C PRO A 422 -29.15 -7.47 -17.95
N ILE A 423 -29.85 -8.24 -17.12
CA ILE A 423 -30.15 -9.65 -17.39
C ILE A 423 -31.60 -9.74 -17.88
N PRO A 424 -31.82 -10.00 -19.18
CA PRO A 424 -33.17 -10.30 -19.66
C PRO A 424 -33.63 -11.63 -19.07
N ASP A 425 -34.92 -11.72 -18.74
CA ASP A 425 -35.58 -12.96 -18.29
C ASP A 425 -34.98 -13.60 -17.03
N PHE A 426 -34.45 -12.79 -16.11
CA PHE A 426 -33.94 -13.25 -14.82
C PHE A 426 -34.98 -14.10 -14.06
N THR A 427 -34.57 -15.30 -13.64
CA THR A 427 -35.35 -16.21 -12.83
C THR A 427 -34.79 -16.36 -11.42
N GLU A 428 -35.67 -16.54 -10.43
CA GLU A 428 -35.26 -16.78 -9.05
C GLU A 428 -34.45 -18.10 -8.99
N GLY A 429 -33.17 -18.00 -8.63
CA GLY A 429 -32.21 -19.10 -8.69
C GLY A 429 -31.04 -18.90 -9.64
N ASP A 430 -31.11 -17.91 -10.56
CA ASP A 430 -29.99 -17.59 -11.46
C ASP A 430 -28.73 -17.09 -10.72
N ILE A 431 -28.90 -16.62 -9.48
CA ILE A 431 -27.84 -16.16 -8.60
C ILE A 431 -28.01 -16.82 -7.24
N ASP A 432 -26.92 -17.36 -6.69
CA ASP A 432 -26.89 -17.85 -5.31
C ASP A 432 -27.13 -16.67 -4.35
N THR A 433 -28.11 -16.80 -3.46
CA THR A 433 -28.39 -15.84 -2.40
C THR A 433 -27.15 -15.46 -1.55
N ASN A 434 -26.20 -16.38 -1.35
CA ASN A 434 -24.96 -16.12 -0.62
C ASN A 434 -24.02 -15.18 -1.39
N ASP A 435 -24.18 -15.09 -2.71
CA ASP A 435 -23.38 -14.26 -3.60
C ASP A 435 -23.90 -12.84 -3.72
N ILE A 436 -25.11 -12.57 -3.25
CA ILE A 436 -25.71 -11.24 -3.25
C ILE A 436 -25.11 -10.41 -2.11
N GLN A 437 -24.53 -9.26 -2.45
CA GLN A 437 -24.03 -8.27 -1.50
C GLN A 437 -25.12 -7.28 -1.08
N SER A 438 -25.95 -6.84 -2.02
CA SER A 438 -27.10 -5.96 -1.75
C SER A 438 -28.11 -6.00 -2.88
N LEU A 439 -29.38 -5.78 -2.55
CA LEU A 439 -30.48 -5.57 -3.48
C LEU A 439 -30.99 -4.13 -3.34
N GLU A 440 -31.11 -3.42 -4.45
CA GLU A 440 -31.69 -2.09 -4.50
C GLU A 440 -32.88 -2.08 -5.47
N VAL A 441 -34.03 -1.63 -5.00
CA VAL A 441 -35.23 -1.50 -5.81
C VAL A 441 -35.39 -0.05 -6.24
N LEU A 442 -35.28 0.20 -7.53
CA LEU A 442 -35.48 1.50 -8.13
C LEU A 442 -36.92 1.61 -8.65
N ASN A 443 -37.62 2.66 -8.20
CA ASN A 443 -38.95 2.97 -8.71
C ASN A 443 -38.89 3.39 -10.20
N SER A 444 -40.02 3.31 -10.89
CA SER A 444 -40.11 3.56 -12.35
C SER A 444 -39.53 4.91 -12.78
N TYR A 445 -39.70 5.98 -11.98
CA TYR A 445 -39.16 7.30 -12.28
C TYR A 445 -37.61 7.32 -12.26
N LYS A 446 -36.98 6.86 -11.16
CA LYS A 446 -35.51 6.80 -11.05
C LYS A 446 -34.92 5.80 -12.03
N ALA A 447 -35.59 4.67 -12.23
CA ALA A 447 -35.14 3.60 -13.09
C ALA A 447 -35.15 4.01 -14.57
N THR A 448 -36.20 4.69 -15.04
CA THR A 448 -36.30 5.18 -16.43
C THR A 448 -35.27 6.27 -16.73
N ALA A 449 -34.90 7.10 -15.74
CA ALA A 449 -33.86 8.12 -15.90
C ALA A 449 -32.48 7.52 -16.17
N VAL A 450 -32.18 6.33 -15.64
CA VAL A 450 -30.87 5.68 -15.78
C VAL A 450 -30.87 4.63 -16.90
N TYR A 451 -31.93 3.84 -17.01
CA TYR A 451 -31.98 2.64 -17.87
C TYR A 451 -32.99 2.76 -19.03
N GLY A 452 -33.61 3.92 -19.21
CA GLY A 452 -34.51 4.20 -20.33
C GLY A 452 -35.87 3.49 -20.24
N SER A 453 -36.60 3.45 -21.35
CA SER A 453 -38.00 2.96 -21.42
C SER A 453 -38.18 1.51 -20.97
N ARG A 454 -37.12 0.68 -21.03
CA ARG A 454 -37.12 -0.72 -20.57
C ARG A 454 -37.30 -0.85 -19.04
N ALA A 455 -37.06 0.23 -18.31
CA ALA A 455 -37.18 0.30 -16.86
C ALA A 455 -38.52 0.92 -16.39
N SER A 456 -39.51 1.05 -17.29
CA SER A 456 -40.82 1.63 -16.97
C SER A 456 -41.56 0.89 -15.85
N ASN A 457 -41.27 -0.41 -15.67
CA ASN A 457 -41.87 -1.27 -14.64
C ASN A 457 -41.02 -1.32 -13.36
N GLY A 458 -39.99 -0.48 -13.24
CA GLY A 458 -39.02 -0.51 -12.15
C GLY A 458 -37.80 -1.38 -12.48
N VAL A 459 -36.74 -1.21 -11.68
CA VAL A 459 -35.48 -1.95 -11.80
C VAL A 459 -35.09 -2.54 -10.46
N ILE A 460 -34.65 -3.79 -10.46
CA ILE A 460 -33.98 -4.42 -9.31
C ILE A 460 -32.49 -4.49 -9.63
N VAL A 461 -31.68 -3.74 -8.88
CA VAL A 461 -30.22 -3.75 -8.99
C VAL A 461 -29.65 -4.72 -7.95
N ILE A 462 -29.01 -5.77 -8.43
CA ILE A 462 -28.29 -6.77 -7.65
C ILE A 462 -26.80 -6.45 -7.74
N THR A 463 -26.17 -6.23 -6.59
CA THR A 463 -24.70 -6.17 -6.49
C THR A 463 -24.21 -7.48 -5.91
N THR A 464 -23.23 -8.12 -6.55
CA THR A 464 -22.65 -9.38 -6.07
C THR A 464 -21.39 -9.16 -5.25
N LYS A 465 -21.13 -10.07 -4.30
CA LYS A 465 -19.86 -10.13 -3.56
C LYS A 465 -18.72 -10.45 -4.52
N LYS A 466 -17.63 -9.70 -4.44
CA LYS A 466 -16.40 -9.94 -5.23
C LYS A 466 -15.46 -10.91 -4.53
N SER A 467 -15.65 -11.10 -3.24
CA SER A 467 -14.96 -12.11 -2.43
C SER A 467 -15.88 -12.74 -1.39
N THR A 468 -15.57 -13.97 -1.04
CA THR A 468 -16.12 -14.64 0.15
C THR A 468 -15.17 -14.41 1.32
N THR A 469 -15.70 -14.05 2.48
CA THR A 469 -14.90 -13.83 3.69
C THR A 469 -15.03 -15.02 4.62
N GLU A 470 -13.90 -15.61 4.98
CA GLU A 470 -13.77 -16.67 5.96
C GLU A 470 -12.99 -16.12 7.15
N ASP A 471 -13.59 -16.13 8.33
CA ASP A 471 -12.97 -15.63 9.56
C ASP A 471 -12.58 -16.82 10.44
N ASP A 472 -11.28 -17.00 10.64
CA ASP A 472 -10.68 -18.04 11.46
C ASP A 472 -10.11 -17.42 12.75
N VAL A 473 -9.75 -18.25 13.73
CA VAL A 473 -9.31 -17.83 15.07
C VAL A 473 -8.10 -16.88 15.01
N THR A 474 -7.23 -17.05 14.02
CA THR A 474 -5.96 -16.32 13.92
C THR A 474 -5.85 -15.39 12.72
N ASN A 475 -6.76 -15.50 11.75
CA ASN A 475 -6.70 -14.74 10.51
C ASN A 475 -8.07 -14.66 9.84
N THR A 476 -8.21 -13.68 8.96
CA THR A 476 -9.35 -13.53 8.06
C THR A 476 -8.85 -13.72 6.63
N THR A 477 -9.55 -14.53 5.84
CA THR A 477 -9.25 -14.79 4.44
C THR A 477 -10.36 -14.28 3.54
N PHE A 478 -9.99 -13.51 2.52
CA PHE A 478 -10.87 -13.04 1.44
C PHE A 478 -10.59 -13.85 0.18
N ALA A 479 -11.42 -14.84 -0.10
CA ALA A 479 -11.33 -15.65 -1.31
C ALA A 479 -11.90 -14.85 -2.50
N ILE A 480 -11.02 -14.38 -3.38
CA ILE A 480 -11.41 -13.56 -4.53
C ILE A 480 -12.03 -14.45 -5.61
N LYS A 481 -13.26 -14.13 -6.04
CA LYS A 481 -14.00 -14.97 -6.98
C LYS A 481 -13.41 -14.95 -8.39
N LYS A 482 -12.92 -13.79 -8.81
CA LYS A 482 -12.32 -13.60 -10.13
C LYS A 482 -10.83 -13.99 -10.08
N PRO A 483 -10.33 -14.83 -11.01
CA PRO A 483 -8.89 -15.08 -11.11
C PRO A 483 -8.13 -13.87 -11.65
N TYR A 484 -6.85 -13.75 -11.28
CA TYR A 484 -6.00 -12.63 -11.68
C TYR A 484 -4.67 -13.11 -12.28
N SER A 485 -4.12 -12.27 -13.16
CA SER A 485 -2.73 -12.38 -13.62
C SER A 485 -1.90 -11.24 -13.04
N ILE A 486 -0.79 -11.57 -12.36
CA ILE A 486 0.07 -10.62 -11.65
C ILE A 486 1.52 -10.85 -12.06
N LYS A 487 2.12 -9.85 -12.71
CA LYS A 487 3.51 -9.85 -13.16
C LYS A 487 4.48 -9.78 -11.98
N SER A 488 5.71 -10.25 -12.21
CA SER A 488 6.78 -10.29 -11.21
C SER A 488 7.72 -9.11 -11.37
N ASP A 489 7.16 -7.92 -11.22
CA ASP A 489 7.83 -6.63 -11.43
C ASP A 489 7.74 -5.71 -10.19
N GLY A 490 6.98 -6.12 -9.17
CA GLY A 490 6.73 -5.32 -7.98
C GLY A 490 5.65 -4.24 -8.17
N ASP A 491 5.00 -4.17 -9.33
CA ASP A 491 3.90 -3.24 -9.55
C ASP A 491 2.67 -3.63 -8.73
N LEU A 492 1.88 -2.61 -8.38
CA LEU A 492 0.70 -2.76 -7.55
C LEU A 492 -0.54 -2.97 -8.43
N ILE A 493 -1.23 -4.09 -8.21
CA ILE A 493 -2.51 -4.39 -8.82
C ILE A 493 -3.61 -4.25 -7.77
N ALA A 494 -4.57 -3.36 -8.02
CA ALA A 494 -5.72 -3.17 -7.16
C ALA A 494 -6.78 -4.25 -7.45
N ILE A 495 -7.05 -5.10 -6.45
CA ILE A 495 -8.09 -6.12 -6.46
C ILE A 495 -9.24 -5.66 -5.56
N GLU A 496 -10.46 -5.59 -6.10
CA GLU A 496 -11.65 -5.29 -5.29
C GLU A 496 -12.04 -6.48 -4.42
N ILE A 497 -12.14 -6.25 -3.11
CA ILE A 497 -12.58 -7.26 -2.14
C ILE A 497 -14.10 -7.28 -2.09
N ASN A 498 -14.74 -6.16 -1.73
CA ASN A 498 -16.19 -5.96 -1.70
C ASN A 498 -16.51 -4.46 -1.62
N THR A 499 -17.76 -4.12 -1.93
CA THR A 499 -18.29 -2.75 -1.80
C THR A 499 -19.47 -2.76 -0.83
N PHE A 500 -19.43 -1.86 0.16
CA PHE A 500 -20.42 -1.76 1.23
C PHE A 500 -21.17 -0.43 1.15
N LYS A 501 -22.47 -0.45 1.49
CA LYS A 501 -23.28 0.75 1.69
C LYS A 501 -23.46 0.95 3.19
N LEU A 502 -22.97 2.07 3.69
CA LEU A 502 -22.94 2.41 5.10
C LEU A 502 -24.00 3.45 5.41
N GLU A 503 -24.89 3.13 6.35
CA GLU A 503 -25.79 4.10 6.93
C GLU A 503 -24.97 5.16 7.68
N THR A 504 -25.13 6.42 7.26
CA THR A 504 -24.19 7.48 7.60
C THR A 504 -24.94 8.71 8.10
N THR A 505 -24.45 9.29 9.19
CA THR A 505 -24.86 10.62 9.65
C THR A 505 -23.84 11.65 9.20
N TYR A 506 -24.30 12.76 8.62
CA TYR A 506 -23.43 13.86 8.20
C TYR A 506 -23.54 15.02 9.18
N GLN A 507 -22.40 15.59 9.56
CA GLN A 507 -22.34 16.73 10.47
C GLN A 507 -21.18 17.66 10.12
N TYR A 508 -21.40 18.98 10.17
CA TYR A 508 -20.31 19.94 10.13
C TYR A 508 -19.66 20.05 11.52
N LEU A 509 -18.34 19.93 11.57
CA LEU A 509 -17.54 19.99 12.78
C LEU A 509 -16.58 21.18 12.73
N ALA A 510 -16.55 21.98 13.78
CA ALA A 510 -15.60 23.08 13.94
C ALA A 510 -14.91 23.01 15.30
N ILE A 511 -13.57 23.06 15.31
CA ILE A 511 -12.76 23.02 16.55
C ILE A 511 -11.69 24.14 16.48
N PRO A 512 -12.10 25.42 16.61
CA PRO A 512 -11.25 26.55 16.26
C PRO A 512 -10.03 26.76 17.16
N ILE A 513 -9.98 26.13 18.34
CA ILE A 513 -8.75 26.09 19.16
C ILE A 513 -7.63 25.26 18.51
N ILE A 514 -7.97 24.31 17.63
CA ILE A 514 -7.03 23.49 16.89
C ILE A 514 -6.91 24.02 15.45
N ASN A 515 -8.04 24.27 14.80
CA ASN A 515 -8.13 24.69 13.41
C ASN A 515 -9.45 25.41 13.16
N GLU A 516 -9.40 26.63 12.64
CA GLU A 516 -10.59 27.45 12.34
C GLU A 516 -11.41 26.96 11.13
N ASN A 517 -10.88 26.01 10.35
CA ASN A 517 -11.61 25.39 9.25
C ASN A 517 -12.81 24.55 9.74
N VAL A 518 -13.89 24.58 8.97
CA VAL A 518 -15.07 23.76 9.21
C VAL A 518 -15.01 22.51 8.33
N PHE A 519 -15.09 21.35 8.95
CA PHE A 519 -15.00 20.06 8.28
C PHE A 519 -16.40 19.46 8.11
N LEU A 520 -16.74 19.01 6.90
CA LEU A 520 -17.85 18.09 6.74
C LEU A 520 -17.38 16.71 7.18
N THR A 521 -18.11 16.07 8.09
CA THR A 521 -17.80 14.74 8.59
C THR A 521 -18.96 13.80 8.33
N ALA A 522 -18.61 12.54 8.06
CA ALA A 522 -19.52 11.42 7.93
C ALA A 522 -19.21 10.42 9.03
N SER A 523 -20.22 10.01 9.77
CA SER A 523 -20.09 9.04 10.84
C SER A 523 -20.97 7.82 10.60
N PHE A 524 -20.42 6.64 10.83
CA PHE A 524 -21.11 5.37 10.61
C PHE A 524 -20.75 4.35 11.70
N LYS A 525 -21.68 3.42 11.92
CA LYS A 525 -21.61 2.39 12.97
C LYS A 525 -21.60 0.99 12.34
N ASN A 526 -21.40 -0.05 13.15
CA ASN A 526 -21.39 -1.46 12.74
C ASN A 526 -20.38 -1.73 11.62
N TRP A 527 -19.23 -1.05 11.64
CA TRP A 527 -18.18 -1.25 10.65
C TRP A 527 -17.38 -2.53 10.94
N GLU A 528 -17.45 -3.03 12.17
CA GLU A 528 -16.73 -4.20 12.68
C GLU A 528 -17.08 -5.46 11.88
N GLN A 529 -18.32 -5.58 11.41
CA GLN A 529 -18.79 -6.73 10.63
C GLN A 529 -18.10 -6.87 9.26
N TYR A 530 -17.40 -5.84 8.79
CA TYR A 530 -16.77 -5.82 7.47
C TYR A 530 -15.29 -6.23 7.49
N ASN A 531 -14.73 -6.60 8.66
CA ASN A 531 -13.33 -7.02 8.80
C ASN A 531 -12.34 -6.03 8.15
N LEU A 532 -12.59 -4.74 8.38
CA LEU A 532 -11.73 -3.67 7.89
C LEU A 532 -10.34 -3.79 8.54
N LEU A 533 -9.31 -3.37 7.81
CA LEU A 533 -7.94 -3.31 8.28
C LEU A 533 -7.46 -1.85 8.28
N PRO A 534 -6.40 -1.52 9.04
CA PRO A 534 -5.81 -0.21 8.91
C PRO A 534 -5.27 0.01 7.50
N GLY A 535 -5.71 1.08 6.84
CA GLY A 535 -5.31 1.35 5.46
C GLY A 535 -5.72 2.74 4.99
N GLU A 536 -5.09 3.18 3.91
CA GLU A 536 -5.35 4.49 3.31
C GLU A 536 -6.68 4.46 2.54
N ALA A 537 -7.47 5.52 2.71
CA ALA A 537 -8.75 5.71 2.06
C ALA A 537 -8.75 6.99 1.22
N ASN A 538 -9.11 6.88 -0.05
CA ASN A 538 -9.42 8.03 -0.91
C ASN A 538 -10.87 8.45 -0.67
N ILE A 539 -11.10 9.75 -0.54
CA ILE A 539 -12.42 10.29 -0.24
C ILE A 539 -12.94 11.06 -1.43
N TYR A 540 -14.17 10.75 -1.82
CA TYR A 540 -14.89 11.42 -2.91
C TYR A 540 -16.22 11.94 -2.40
N PHE A 541 -16.51 13.21 -2.68
CA PHE A 541 -17.76 13.84 -2.33
C PHE A 541 -18.32 14.60 -3.53
N LYS A 542 -19.60 14.38 -3.88
CA LYS A 542 -20.26 14.95 -5.06
C LYS A 542 -19.48 14.70 -6.37
N GLY A 543 -18.92 13.50 -6.51
CA GLY A 543 -18.10 13.10 -7.66
C GLY A 543 -16.67 13.67 -7.69
N GLY A 544 -16.32 14.63 -6.83
CA GLY A 544 -14.98 15.21 -6.74
C GLY A 544 -14.10 14.51 -5.70
N PHE A 545 -12.78 14.49 -5.93
CA PHE A 545 -11.82 14.03 -4.93
C PHE A 545 -11.68 15.06 -3.80
N ALA A 546 -12.01 14.66 -2.58
CA ALA A 546 -12.02 15.52 -1.39
C ALA A 546 -10.75 15.40 -0.54
N GLY A 547 -9.99 14.31 -0.68
CA GLY A 547 -8.74 14.09 0.05
C GLY A 547 -8.46 12.62 0.36
N LYS A 548 -7.51 12.41 1.28
CA LYS A 548 -7.15 11.08 1.80
C LYS A 548 -7.32 11.06 3.31
N THR A 549 -7.65 9.89 3.83
CA THR A 549 -7.61 9.61 5.27
C THR A 549 -7.04 8.21 5.51
N VAL A 550 -6.93 7.84 6.77
CA VAL A 550 -6.60 6.49 7.21
C VAL A 550 -7.82 5.92 7.91
N ILE A 551 -8.31 4.78 7.43
CA ILE A 551 -9.22 3.94 8.21
C ILE A 551 -8.35 3.22 9.23
N ASP A 552 -8.69 3.34 10.52
CA ASP A 552 -8.01 2.63 11.60
C ASP A 552 -9.05 1.97 12.52
N PRO A 553 -9.39 0.69 12.25
CA PRO A 553 -10.33 -0.10 13.02
C PRO A 553 -9.91 -0.33 14.48
N TYR A 554 -8.64 -0.11 14.82
CA TYR A 554 -8.12 -0.43 16.15
C TYR A 554 -8.21 0.75 17.13
N LYS A 555 -8.75 1.89 16.70
CA LYS A 555 -9.10 3.01 17.58
C LYS A 555 -10.40 2.68 18.29
N THR A 556 -10.41 2.81 19.62
CA THR A 556 -11.55 2.44 20.48
C THR A 556 -12.69 3.44 20.35
N THR A 557 -13.54 3.29 19.33
CA THR A 557 -14.74 4.12 19.14
C THR A 557 -15.91 3.30 18.62
N LYS A 558 -17.09 3.46 19.24
CA LYS A 558 -18.37 2.84 18.80
C LYS A 558 -18.87 3.36 17.44
N GLU A 559 -18.23 4.38 16.91
CA GLU A 559 -18.60 5.08 15.69
C GLU A 559 -17.31 5.48 14.97
N MET A 560 -17.23 5.19 13.68
CA MET A 560 -16.12 5.62 12.83
C MET A 560 -16.49 6.95 12.20
N VAL A 561 -15.60 7.93 12.30
CA VAL A 561 -15.80 9.28 11.75
C VAL A 561 -14.77 9.53 10.66
N VAL A 562 -15.24 9.93 9.49
CA VAL A 562 -14.41 10.26 8.33
C VAL A 562 -14.68 11.70 7.93
N SER A 563 -13.63 12.50 7.75
CA SER A 563 -13.76 13.85 7.20
C SER A 563 -13.92 13.80 5.69
N LEU A 564 -14.96 14.44 5.15
CA LEU A 564 -15.24 14.57 3.73
C LEU A 564 -14.66 15.86 3.12
N GLY A 565 -13.77 16.54 3.86
CA GLY A 565 -13.11 17.77 3.43
C GLY A 565 -13.61 19.02 4.15
N ILE A 566 -12.97 20.14 3.82
CA ILE A 566 -13.26 21.47 4.36
C ILE A 566 -14.36 22.13 3.54
N ASP A 567 -15.31 22.78 4.21
CA ASP A 567 -16.37 23.55 3.56
C ASP A 567 -16.16 25.05 3.79
N SER A 568 -15.54 25.73 2.82
CA SER A 568 -15.28 27.18 2.88
C SER A 568 -16.55 28.05 2.85
N GLY A 569 -17.72 27.44 2.62
CA GLY A 569 -19.02 28.11 2.73
C GLY A 569 -19.41 28.42 4.17
N ILE A 570 -18.69 27.90 5.17
CA ILE A 570 -18.91 28.19 6.58
C ILE A 570 -17.60 28.73 7.16
N THR A 571 -17.66 29.86 7.86
CA THR A 571 -16.49 30.48 8.48
C THR A 571 -16.65 30.45 9.99
N VAL A 572 -15.62 29.99 10.70
CA VAL A 572 -15.52 30.09 12.15
C VAL A 572 -14.26 30.89 12.48
N THR A 573 -14.36 31.78 13.46
CA THR A 573 -13.21 32.55 13.94
C THR A 573 -13.24 32.60 15.46
N ARG A 574 -12.11 32.32 16.10
CA ARG A 574 -11.97 32.34 17.56
C ARG A 574 -11.05 33.48 17.97
N LYS A 575 -11.62 34.47 18.66
CA LYS A 575 -10.89 35.66 19.12
C LYS A 575 -10.82 35.68 20.63
N GLN A 576 -9.61 35.84 21.17
CA GLN A 576 -9.46 36.11 22.59
C GLN A 576 -9.80 37.58 22.88
N ASP A 577 -10.69 37.82 23.84
CA ASP A 577 -10.96 39.15 24.36
C ASP A 577 -9.78 39.61 25.22
N ARG A 578 -9.03 40.60 24.72
CA ARG A 578 -7.84 41.17 25.37
C ARG A 578 -8.17 42.29 26.35
N ASN A 579 -9.43 42.71 26.47
CA ASN A 579 -9.84 43.80 27.36
C ASN A 579 -10.02 43.38 28.83
N PHE A 580 -9.78 42.10 29.16
CA PHE A 580 -9.88 41.62 30.54
C PHE A 580 -8.58 41.92 31.32
N LYS A 581 -8.62 42.97 32.14
CA LYS A 581 -7.50 43.39 33.01
C LYS A 581 -7.04 42.22 33.90
N SER A 582 -5.76 41.84 33.79
CA SER A 582 -5.09 40.99 34.78
C SER A 582 -4.87 41.80 36.06
N LYS A 583 -5.77 41.66 37.04
CA LYS A 583 -5.52 42.23 38.36
C LYS A 583 -4.51 41.33 39.07
N SER A 584 -3.24 41.75 39.11
CA SER A 584 -2.30 41.19 40.09
C SER A 584 -2.75 41.68 41.47
N PHE A 585 -3.42 40.82 42.23
CA PHE A 585 -3.79 41.14 43.60
C PHE A 585 -2.58 41.01 44.53
N LEU A 586 -2.62 41.70 45.67
CA LEU A 586 -1.66 41.51 46.77
C LEU A 586 -1.71 40.05 47.25
N GLY A 587 -0.67 39.27 46.94
CA GLY A 587 -0.56 37.84 47.25
C GLY A 587 0.47 37.11 46.38
N ASN A 588 0.85 35.88 46.75
CA ASN A 588 1.87 35.08 46.04
C ASN A 588 1.41 34.45 44.70
N ASN A 589 0.17 34.72 44.27
CA ASN A 589 -0.44 34.09 43.09
C ASN A 589 -0.71 35.10 41.96
N ARG A 590 -0.50 34.68 40.71
CA ARG A 590 -0.99 35.31 39.49
C ARG A 590 -2.41 34.86 39.23
N VAL A 591 -3.24 35.78 38.74
CA VAL A 591 -4.61 35.51 38.28
C VAL A 591 -4.70 35.93 36.83
N LEU A 592 -5.22 35.03 36.00
CA LEU A 592 -5.30 35.17 34.57
C LEU A 592 -6.73 34.91 34.13
N ASN A 593 -7.37 35.95 33.60
CA ASN A 593 -8.70 35.81 33.03
C ASN A 593 -8.57 35.55 31.53
N ARG A 594 -9.43 34.65 31.04
CA ARG A 594 -9.53 34.28 29.63
C ARG A 594 -10.99 34.36 29.24
N ALA A 595 -11.26 35.06 28.15
CA ALA A 595 -12.56 35.08 27.51
C ALA A 595 -12.34 34.97 26.01
N TYR A 596 -13.18 34.18 25.35
CA TYR A 596 -13.10 33.92 23.93
C TYR A 596 -14.47 34.13 23.29
N ASP A 597 -14.48 34.88 22.19
CA ASP A 597 -15.63 35.03 21.31
C ASP A 597 -15.39 34.16 20.07
N ILE A 598 -16.35 33.29 19.78
CA ILE A 598 -16.37 32.45 18.60
C ILE A 598 -17.47 32.96 17.67
N GLU A 599 -17.08 33.50 16.52
CA GLU A 599 -18.01 33.96 15.49
C GLU A 599 -18.18 32.86 14.44
N ILE A 600 -19.41 32.43 14.20
CA ILE A 600 -19.78 31.41 13.22
C ILE A 600 -20.67 32.04 12.16
N LYS A 601 -20.29 31.91 10.89
CA LYS A 601 -21.02 32.47 9.76
C LYS A 601 -21.32 31.42 8.71
N ASN A 602 -22.58 31.29 8.34
CA ASN A 602 -23.02 30.46 7.24
C ASN A 602 -23.10 31.29 5.94
N ASN A 603 -22.07 31.24 5.09
CA ASN A 603 -22.07 31.92 3.80
C ASN A 603 -22.82 31.12 2.70
N LYS A 604 -23.43 29.98 3.02
CA LYS A 604 -24.17 29.16 2.05
C LYS A 604 -25.58 29.72 1.83
N ASN A 605 -26.25 29.20 0.80
CA ASN A 605 -27.64 29.52 0.47
C ASN A 605 -28.65 28.54 1.11
N THR A 606 -28.19 27.72 2.05
CA THR A 606 -28.97 26.68 2.72
C THR A 606 -28.70 26.76 4.22
N ALA A 607 -29.67 26.37 5.04
CA ALA A 607 -29.43 26.21 6.47
C ALA A 607 -28.41 25.10 6.75
N VAL A 608 -27.66 25.23 7.83
CA VAL A 608 -26.66 24.25 8.28
C VAL A 608 -26.70 24.09 9.80
N THR A 609 -26.39 22.89 10.25
CA THR A 609 -26.17 22.58 11.67
C THR A 609 -24.70 22.26 11.86
N ILE A 610 -24.07 22.95 12.81
CA ILE A 610 -22.63 22.85 13.09
C ILE A 610 -22.45 22.40 14.53
N LYS A 611 -21.69 21.32 14.72
CA LYS A 611 -21.15 20.94 16.01
C LYS A 611 -19.86 21.72 16.24
N LEU A 612 -19.94 22.72 17.11
CA LEU A 612 -18.80 23.52 17.52
C LEU A 612 -18.23 22.93 18.80
N MET A 613 -16.90 22.80 18.88
CA MET A 613 -16.21 22.32 20.07
C MET A 613 -15.04 23.23 20.45
N ASP A 614 -14.85 23.42 21.76
CA ASP A 614 -13.69 24.10 22.34
C ASP A 614 -13.35 23.44 23.68
N ARG A 615 -12.38 23.96 24.43
CA ARG A 615 -12.03 23.44 25.74
C ARG A 615 -11.65 24.52 26.75
N ILE A 616 -11.91 24.21 28.02
CA ILE A 616 -11.38 24.87 29.20
C ILE A 616 -10.30 23.95 29.78
N PRO A 617 -9.10 24.46 30.12
CA PRO A 617 -8.04 23.62 30.67
C PRO A 617 -8.46 23.03 32.02
N LEU A 618 -8.03 21.80 32.28
CA LEU A 618 -8.12 21.16 33.58
C LEU A 618 -6.77 21.21 34.28
N SER A 619 -6.79 21.29 35.61
CA SER A 619 -5.57 21.29 36.41
C SER A 619 -5.36 19.94 37.07
N GLU A 620 -4.23 19.31 36.80
CA GLU A 620 -3.75 18.13 37.54
C GLU A 620 -2.91 18.52 38.77
N ASN A 621 -2.54 19.80 38.87
CA ASN A 621 -1.72 20.32 39.97
C ASN A 621 -2.58 21.12 40.95
N LYS A 622 -2.57 20.72 42.23
CA LYS A 622 -3.33 21.39 43.30
C LYS A 622 -2.98 22.87 43.49
N GLU A 623 -1.81 23.32 43.03
CA GLU A 623 -1.38 24.74 43.06
C GLU A 623 -1.99 25.60 41.94
N ILE A 624 -2.51 24.98 40.87
CA ILE A 624 -3.17 25.66 39.77
C ILE A 624 -4.68 25.46 39.94
N LYS A 625 -5.43 26.57 40.02
CA LYS A 625 -6.89 26.55 40.17
C LYS A 625 -7.54 27.16 38.94
N VAL A 626 -8.44 26.42 38.31
CA VAL A 626 -9.33 26.92 37.26
C VAL A 626 -10.69 27.19 37.89
N SER A 627 -11.20 28.42 37.77
CA SER A 627 -12.40 28.90 38.45
C SER A 627 -13.12 29.96 37.59
N GLU A 628 -14.23 30.52 38.09
CA GLU A 628 -15.02 31.55 37.38
C GLU A 628 -15.35 31.13 35.93
N ILE A 629 -15.73 29.86 35.75
CA ILE A 629 -16.07 29.30 34.45
C ILE A 629 -17.46 29.78 34.04
N GLU A 630 -17.55 30.48 32.91
CA GLU A 630 -18.81 30.84 32.26
C GLU A 630 -18.87 30.18 30.88
N THR A 631 -19.83 29.28 30.70
CA THR A 631 -19.97 28.48 29.47
C THR A 631 -21.12 28.96 28.58
N TYR A 632 -21.95 29.87 29.09
CA TYR A 632 -23.12 30.42 28.40
C TYR A 632 -23.98 29.31 27.79
N ASN A 633 -24.10 29.23 26.47
CA ASN A 633 -24.93 28.25 25.76
C ASN A 633 -24.24 26.89 25.54
N ALA A 634 -22.98 26.74 25.94
CA ALA A 634 -22.24 25.50 25.73
C ALA A 634 -22.69 24.40 26.69
N ASN A 635 -22.78 23.18 26.17
CA ASN A 635 -22.74 21.99 27.00
C ASN A 635 -21.29 21.76 27.47
N TYR A 636 -21.07 21.81 28.79
CA TYR A 636 -19.74 21.67 29.38
C TYR A 636 -19.58 20.33 30.09
N ASN A 637 -18.56 19.58 29.69
CA ASN A 637 -18.10 18.40 30.40
C ASN A 637 -16.94 18.78 31.31
N ASP A 638 -17.20 18.91 32.61
CA ASP A 638 -16.25 19.31 33.64
C ASP A 638 -15.10 18.30 33.84
N THR A 639 -15.36 17.01 33.70
CA THR A 639 -14.33 15.96 33.83
C THR A 639 -13.32 15.96 32.68
N LYS A 640 -13.70 16.46 31.51
CA LYS A 640 -12.85 16.51 30.30
C LYS A 640 -12.46 17.92 29.89
N GLY A 641 -13.04 18.94 30.51
CA GLY A 641 -12.86 20.33 30.13
C GLY A 641 -13.45 20.68 28.75
N LEU A 642 -14.35 19.88 28.19
CA LEU A 642 -14.84 20.06 26.81
C LEU A 642 -16.11 20.90 26.74
N LEU A 643 -16.14 21.88 25.85
CA LEU A 643 -17.31 22.69 25.51
C LEU A 643 -17.87 22.23 24.16
N THR A 644 -19.19 22.03 24.08
CA THR A 644 -19.87 21.66 22.83
C THR A 644 -21.12 22.51 22.61
N TRP A 645 -21.28 23.04 21.40
CA TRP A 645 -22.50 23.70 20.95
C TRP A 645 -23.05 23.00 19.72
N GLU A 646 -24.38 22.98 19.61
CA GLU A 646 -25.10 22.62 18.38
C GLU A 646 -25.71 23.89 17.79
N VAL A 647 -25.03 24.44 16.77
CA VAL A 647 -25.33 25.75 16.20
C VAL A 647 -26.12 25.57 14.92
N ASN A 648 -27.39 25.98 14.93
CA ASN A 648 -28.27 25.95 13.76
C ASN A 648 -28.28 27.33 13.11
N LEU A 649 -27.77 27.43 11.88
CA LEU A 649 -27.69 28.69 11.14
C LEU A 649 -28.52 28.61 9.86
N ASN A 650 -29.41 29.57 9.68
CA ASN A 650 -30.05 29.81 8.39
C ASN A 650 -29.03 30.29 7.35
N SER A 651 -29.46 30.32 6.09
CA SER A 651 -28.67 30.87 4.99
C SER A 651 -28.24 32.31 5.30
N LYS A 652 -26.95 32.63 5.13
CA LYS A 652 -26.34 33.96 5.38
C LYS A 652 -26.37 34.44 6.84
N GLU A 653 -26.75 33.58 7.78
CA GLU A 653 -26.80 33.93 9.20
C GLU A 653 -25.41 33.95 9.85
N THR A 654 -25.25 34.78 10.88
CA THR A 654 -24.06 34.84 11.73
C THR A 654 -24.48 34.73 13.19
N GLN A 655 -23.85 33.85 13.95
CA GLN A 655 -24.06 33.66 15.38
C GLN A 655 -22.73 33.82 16.12
N LYS A 656 -22.81 34.25 17.38
CA LYS A 656 -21.64 34.39 18.26
C LYS A 656 -21.85 33.57 19.52
N GLU A 657 -20.83 32.79 19.84
CA GLU A 657 -20.74 32.07 21.11
C GLU A 657 -19.59 32.64 21.95
N ARG A 658 -19.73 32.57 23.27
CA ARG A 658 -18.73 33.08 24.20
C ARG A 658 -18.51 32.08 25.32
N PHE A 659 -17.29 32.02 25.83
CA PHE A 659 -16.99 31.39 27.11
C PHE A 659 -15.84 32.11 27.80
N SER A 660 -15.80 32.00 29.13
CA SER A 660 -14.75 32.59 29.96
C SER A 660 -14.33 31.67 31.11
N TYR A 661 -13.11 31.85 31.60
CA TYR A 661 -12.59 31.19 32.78
C TYR A 661 -11.43 31.99 33.40
N GLN A 662 -11.17 31.73 34.67
CA GLN A 662 -10.04 32.27 35.42
C GLN A 662 -9.06 31.15 35.78
N VAL A 663 -7.76 31.42 35.62
CA VAL A 663 -6.68 30.54 36.08
C VAL A 663 -5.85 31.27 37.13
N LYS A 664 -5.69 30.65 38.30
CA LYS A 664 -4.89 31.14 39.42
C LYS A 664 -3.73 30.19 39.70
N PHE A 665 -2.50 30.71 39.76
CA PHE A 665 -1.28 29.93 39.90
C PHE A 665 -0.15 30.72 40.60
N PRO A 666 0.92 30.09 41.12
CA PRO A 666 2.02 30.78 41.80
C PRO A 666 2.79 31.76 40.91
N LYS A 667 3.16 32.94 41.44
CA LYS A 667 3.84 34.01 40.68
C LYS A 667 5.20 33.62 40.08
N ASN A 668 5.89 32.66 40.69
CA ASN A 668 7.22 32.18 40.31
C ASN A 668 7.19 30.98 39.35
N LYS A 669 6.01 30.50 38.96
CA LYS A 669 5.86 29.39 38.02
C LYS A 669 5.24 29.86 36.71
N HIS A 670 5.58 29.17 35.63
CA HIS A 670 4.96 29.33 34.33
C HIS A 670 3.95 28.21 34.10
N ILE A 671 2.87 28.51 33.38
CA ILE A 671 1.85 27.54 33.01
C ILE A 671 1.71 27.55 31.48
N SER A 672 1.50 26.38 30.89
CA SER A 672 1.09 26.24 29.49
C SER A 672 -0.44 26.33 29.42
N LEU A 673 -0.99 27.12 28.50
CA LEU A 673 -2.44 27.37 28.35
C LEU A 673 -2.87 27.30 26.89
#